data_AF-A0A345INI8-F1
#
_entry.id   AF-A0A345INI8-F1
#
_cell.length_a   1.000
_cell.length_b   1.000
_cell.length_c   1.000
_cell.angle_alpha   90.00
_cell.angle_beta   90.00
_cell.angle_gamma   90.00
#
_symmetry.space_group_name_H-M   'P 1'
#
loop_
_entity.id
_entity.type
_entity.pdbx_description
1 polymer ?
#
loop_
_entity_poly.entity_id
_entity_poly.type
_entity_poly.pdbx_seq_one_letter_code
_entity_poly.pdbx_strand_id
1 'polypeptide(L)'
;MKATHMSTVLSGAQFSHHNDLYALLPKRPKLIPELIFIPESDTRVAVYGAYQPRILTCVQGINTLAVFLERLDGVNVLESVLTDDATMSRENALGMLSLLFRYGFLEEGEGLDDGAPSHLASYCGRFVDNTRLHANRTAALQSARRRRLALVCPEDVSSLLQHALAPMAASIDVLTERPTSSALPWDDALIIFDGSESDVFRQACADGLHQAGVRYLSCIIGADRTLVGPYTLPNISASYQCARTQCEQPSPANDRQEVAFRAVYAAHELGQILLGLSSESYLNKVVSHSHRGEGEYTLAYKVARIPGTALSGLGHAAYRPPGEEAFTAWQHHIGTRLPPQGLLPPRSHQMHFTLDNLNRHASRPVRLHGQQHINLPDSALAERCPPPWRMSAMPSQPLTLANLGWLLRHATGYQKGEDGTLRRIAPSGGQLLSCDMFVVVRRPLPEIPCGAWFYLGEKHQLVRIDGIDCQQLEHLLQHPEEPISLIISGNLNRVRGKYNDFSYNIVNLDAGVVNQYCALSARAAGWTLREDHGVDLQWLASLLFFTQQDNPHILCQVLHVQAPPSQGEPCPAPLYETASSLVAVSHRPRPAAAPASPTPAALSSLATVHRDEPLSALLERRRATYDYADSPFPETWLNTLIAVAHAGLEQSRLRGMPALPMEPWILLPEASGELAAGIYQCSQADRRYWRKRDSGFGRAHLADCINQLAFHKAGALLMWVADLEKTLHDHGAAGYRMQLQNAAASAMQCWLAALDCGLTGTLAGGVIEEGLIRHAGADGYREAPLFCLVLASPPPAEGV
;
A
#
# COMPACT_ATOMS: atom_id res chain seq x y z
N MET A 1 -12.74 -4.24 27.19
CA MET A 1 -11.43 -3.85 26.60
C MET A 1 -10.81 -5.08 25.97
N LYS A 2 -10.42 -5.04 24.68
CA LYS A 2 -9.54 -6.10 24.13
C LYS A 2 -8.17 -5.94 24.80
N ALA A 3 -7.84 -6.80 25.75
CA ALA A 3 -6.53 -6.82 26.38
C ALA A 3 -5.53 -7.47 25.42
N THR A 4 -4.91 -6.67 24.55
CA THR A 4 -3.76 -7.13 23.77
C THR A 4 -2.56 -7.19 24.70
N HIS A 5 -2.29 -8.36 25.28
CA HIS A 5 -1.10 -8.59 26.10
C HIS A 5 0.13 -8.66 25.19
N MET A 6 0.96 -7.62 25.19
CA MET A 6 2.28 -7.65 24.57
C MET A 6 3.35 -7.88 25.65
N SER A 7 4.16 -8.93 25.49
CA SER A 7 5.28 -9.21 26.41
C SER A 7 6.41 -8.21 26.21
N THR A 8 6.97 -7.69 27.31
CA THR A 8 8.17 -6.82 27.30
C THR A 8 9.36 -7.50 26.61
N VAL A 9 9.50 -8.82 26.78
CA VAL A 9 10.56 -9.64 26.16
C VAL A 9 10.44 -9.65 24.63
N LEU A 10 9.23 -9.87 24.11
CA LEU A 10 9.00 -9.87 22.66
C LEU A 10 9.19 -8.47 22.05
N SER A 11 8.79 -7.43 22.77
CA SER A 11 9.00 -6.05 22.34
C SER A 11 10.49 -5.70 22.29
N GLY A 12 11.24 -6.02 23.35
CA GLY A 12 12.67 -5.75 23.45
C GLY A 12 13.48 -6.49 22.38
N ALA A 13 13.19 -7.77 22.15
CA ALA A 13 13.84 -8.56 21.09
C ALA A 13 13.60 -7.97 19.69
N GLN A 14 12.40 -7.46 19.40
CA GLN A 14 12.16 -6.82 18.10
C GLN A 14 12.98 -5.53 17.92
N PHE A 15 13.09 -4.70 18.96
CA PHE A 15 13.85 -3.46 18.89
C PHE A 15 15.36 -3.70 18.85
N SER A 16 15.86 -4.76 19.48
CA SER A 16 17.29 -5.12 19.40
C SER A 16 17.69 -5.67 18.02
N HIS A 17 16.78 -6.34 17.32
CA HIS A 17 17.06 -6.94 16.00
C HIS A 17 16.73 -6.03 14.81
N HIS A 18 16.07 -4.89 15.01
CA HIS A 18 15.70 -3.96 13.95
C HIS A 18 16.24 -2.55 14.22
N ASN A 19 17.37 -2.22 13.61
CA ASN A 19 18.03 -0.91 13.73
C ASN A 19 17.07 0.25 13.43
N ASP A 20 16.18 0.11 12.45
CA ASP A 20 15.18 1.13 12.13
C ASP A 20 14.19 1.38 13.29
N LEU A 21 13.77 0.34 14.01
CA LEU A 21 12.88 0.50 15.16
C LEU A 21 13.63 1.12 16.34
N TYR A 22 14.87 0.69 16.59
CA TYR A 22 15.71 1.29 17.62
C TYR A 22 15.96 2.77 17.37
N ALA A 23 16.25 3.15 16.12
CA ALA A 23 16.48 4.54 15.72
C ALA A 23 15.26 5.45 15.89
N LEU A 24 14.05 4.89 16.00
CA LEU A 24 12.84 5.67 16.28
C LEU A 24 12.65 5.98 17.77
N LEU A 25 13.37 5.31 18.69
CA LEU A 25 13.30 5.60 20.13
C LEU A 25 13.76 7.05 20.41
N PRO A 26 13.15 7.76 21.38
CA PRO A 26 13.61 9.09 21.75
C PRO A 26 15.05 9.01 22.26
N LYS A 27 15.88 9.97 21.87
CA LYS A 27 17.26 10.11 22.31
C LYS A 27 17.32 10.49 23.79
N ARG A 28 16.38 11.32 24.25
CA ARG A 28 16.14 11.60 25.67
C ARG A 28 14.68 11.30 26.01
N PRO A 29 14.35 10.05 26.35
CA PRO A 29 12.96 9.66 26.61
C PRO A 29 12.35 10.47 27.75
N LYS A 30 11.20 11.11 27.48
CA LYS A 30 10.38 11.78 28.47
C LYS A 30 9.02 11.10 28.58
N LEU A 31 8.61 10.74 29.79
CA LEU A 31 7.25 10.26 30.06
C LEU A 31 6.27 11.43 29.95
N ILE A 32 5.14 11.22 29.27
CA ILE A 32 4.07 12.22 29.17
C ILE A 32 3.48 12.46 30.58
N PRO A 33 3.59 13.67 31.16
CA PRO A 33 3.13 13.98 32.51
C PRO A 33 1.60 13.96 32.65
N GLU A 34 0.86 14.07 31.54
CA GLU A 34 -0.61 14.00 31.54
C GLU A 34 -1.17 12.57 31.69
N LEU A 35 -0.31 11.54 31.77
CA LEU A 35 -0.74 10.16 31.97
C LEU A 35 -1.13 9.88 33.42
N ILE A 36 -2.21 9.12 33.60
CA ILE A 36 -2.74 8.73 34.91
C ILE A 36 -2.54 7.22 35.06
N PHE A 37 -1.76 6.83 36.08
CA PHE A 37 -1.45 5.45 36.41
C PHE A 37 -2.30 4.99 37.59
N ILE A 38 -3.10 3.94 37.41
CA ILE A 38 -4.00 3.37 38.42
C ILE A 38 -3.60 1.90 38.66
N PRO A 39 -3.01 1.56 39.82
CA PRO A 39 -2.68 0.18 40.16
C PRO A 39 -3.93 -0.71 40.20
N GLU A 40 -3.89 -1.87 39.52
CA GLU A 40 -4.93 -2.91 39.57
C GLU A 40 -4.51 -4.11 40.46
N SER A 41 -3.21 -4.40 40.53
CA SER A 41 -2.59 -5.43 41.39
C SER A 41 -1.10 -5.11 41.57
N ASP A 42 -0.35 -5.91 42.35
CA ASP A 42 1.09 -5.70 42.56
C ASP A 42 1.95 -5.72 41.27
N THR A 43 1.39 -6.22 40.17
CA THR A 43 2.07 -6.41 38.87
C THR A 43 1.33 -5.77 37.69
N ARG A 44 0.18 -5.11 37.90
CA ARG A 44 -0.64 -4.54 36.82
C ARG A 44 -1.08 -3.11 37.09
N VAL A 45 -0.90 -2.24 36.09
CA VAL A 45 -1.32 -0.84 36.16
C VAL A 45 -2.14 -0.46 34.93
N ALA A 46 -3.31 0.15 35.15
CA ALA A 46 -4.11 0.78 34.11
C ALA A 46 -3.62 2.21 33.86
N VAL A 47 -3.42 2.58 32.60
CA VAL A 47 -2.91 3.89 32.18
C VAL A 47 -3.96 4.60 31.34
N TYR A 48 -4.34 5.79 31.79
CA TYR A 48 -5.24 6.72 31.10
C TYR A 48 -4.48 7.98 30.69
N GLY A 49 -5.08 8.81 29.84
CA GLY A 49 -4.47 10.07 29.39
C GLY A 49 -3.89 9.99 27.97
N ALA A 50 -3.60 8.81 27.43
CA ALA A 50 -3.24 8.65 26.02
C ALA A 50 -4.48 8.49 25.12
N TYR A 51 -4.25 8.29 23.81
CA TYR A 51 -5.30 8.03 22.80
C TYR A 51 -6.20 6.85 23.13
N GLN A 52 -5.62 5.78 23.68
CA GLN A 52 -6.37 4.62 24.16
C GLN A 52 -5.89 4.27 25.56
N PRO A 53 -6.81 3.97 26.50
CA PRO A 53 -6.43 3.37 27.77
C PRO A 53 -5.69 2.05 27.55
N ARG A 54 -4.63 1.80 28.33
CA ARG A 54 -3.85 0.57 28.27
C ARG A 54 -3.68 -0.04 29.65
N ILE A 55 -3.40 -1.35 29.68
CA ILE A 55 -2.98 -2.06 30.88
C ILE A 55 -1.54 -2.50 30.65
N LEU A 56 -0.65 -2.16 31.58
CA LEU A 56 0.73 -2.64 31.61
C LEU A 56 0.83 -3.78 32.61
N THR A 57 1.58 -4.81 32.25
CA THR A 57 1.95 -5.91 33.16
C THR A 57 3.45 -5.84 33.40
N CYS A 58 3.85 -5.57 34.65
CA CYS A 58 5.23 -5.53 35.10
C CYS A 58 5.50 -6.76 35.96
N VAL A 59 6.20 -7.75 35.39
CA VAL A 59 6.52 -9.00 36.10
C VAL A 59 7.41 -8.73 37.32
N GLN A 60 8.24 -7.69 37.26
CA GLN A 60 9.13 -7.24 38.33
C GLN A 60 8.40 -6.44 39.44
N GLY A 61 7.09 -6.18 39.29
CA GLY A 61 6.28 -5.42 40.24
C GLY A 61 6.17 -3.93 39.93
N ILE A 62 5.09 -3.30 40.41
CA ILE A 62 4.81 -1.87 40.16
C ILE A 62 5.84 -0.93 40.80
N ASN A 63 6.42 -1.28 41.94
CA ASN A 63 7.44 -0.45 42.58
C ASN A 63 8.69 -0.30 41.70
N THR A 64 9.13 -1.39 41.06
CA THR A 64 10.23 -1.36 40.08
C THR A 64 9.85 -0.53 38.85
N LEU A 65 8.60 -0.61 38.40
CA LEU A 65 8.11 0.24 37.31
C LEU A 65 8.19 1.73 37.70
N ALA A 66 7.76 2.12 38.90
CA ALA A 66 7.80 3.50 39.35
C ALA A 66 9.23 4.07 39.32
N VAL A 67 10.21 3.34 39.85
CA VAL A 67 11.63 3.72 39.81
C VAL A 67 12.14 3.85 38.37
N PHE A 68 11.75 2.95 37.47
CA PHE A 68 12.14 3.06 36.07
C PHE A 68 11.52 4.29 35.38
N LEU A 69 10.25 4.59 35.64
CA LEU A 69 9.56 5.74 35.06
C LEU A 69 10.21 7.08 35.46
N GLU A 70 10.78 7.18 36.66
CA GLU A 70 11.53 8.35 37.12
C GLU A 70 12.78 8.65 36.27
N ARG A 71 13.36 7.63 35.60
CA ARG A 71 14.50 7.82 34.68
C ARG A 71 14.08 8.46 33.34
N LEU A 72 12.78 8.46 33.02
CA LEU A 72 12.21 8.97 31.77
C LEU A 72 11.82 10.45 31.91
N ASP A 73 12.79 11.28 32.29
CA ASP A 73 12.61 12.70 32.63
C ASP A 73 12.79 13.65 31.41
N GLY A 74 13.27 13.13 30.28
CA GLY A 74 13.66 13.92 29.11
C GLY A 74 15.05 14.55 29.20
N VAL A 75 15.79 14.30 30.28
CA VAL A 75 17.18 14.76 30.49
C VAL A 75 18.15 13.62 30.25
N ASN A 76 17.85 12.42 30.77
CA ASN A 76 18.70 11.25 30.60
C ASN A 76 18.74 10.80 29.14
N VAL A 77 19.94 10.51 28.63
CA VAL A 77 20.11 9.94 27.29
C VAL A 77 19.72 8.47 27.28
N LEU A 78 19.23 7.99 26.14
CA LEU A 78 18.71 6.63 25.93
C LEU A 78 19.63 5.55 26.52
N GLU A 79 20.93 5.59 26.19
CA GLU A 79 21.88 4.60 26.69
C GLU A 79 21.98 4.60 28.22
N SER A 80 21.89 5.77 28.85
CA SER A 80 21.88 5.89 30.32
C SER A 80 20.59 5.38 30.94
N VAL A 81 19.46 5.41 30.22
CA VAL A 81 18.18 4.81 30.65
C VAL A 81 18.22 3.28 30.51
N LEU A 82 19.02 2.76 29.58
CA LEU A 82 19.15 1.33 29.32
C LEU A 82 20.27 0.64 30.13
N THR A 83 21.10 1.38 30.86
CA THR A 83 22.14 0.80 31.72
C THR A 83 21.55 -0.10 32.79
N ASP A 84 22.18 -1.27 32.99
CA ASP A 84 21.87 -2.21 34.07
C ASP A 84 21.92 -1.52 35.45
N ASP A 85 20.94 -1.81 36.30
CA ASP A 85 20.95 -1.41 37.70
C ASP A 85 20.44 -2.54 38.62
N ALA A 86 20.35 -2.25 39.92
CA ALA A 86 19.91 -3.22 40.93
C ALA A 86 18.45 -3.68 40.76
N THR A 87 17.65 -2.98 39.95
CA THR A 87 16.22 -3.19 39.78
C THR A 87 15.86 -3.78 38.41
N MET A 88 16.66 -3.52 37.37
CA MET A 88 16.34 -3.96 36.02
C MET A 88 17.59 -4.14 35.13
N SER A 89 17.60 -5.24 34.36
CA SER A 89 18.59 -5.48 33.31
C SER A 89 18.30 -4.66 32.04
N ARG A 90 19.31 -4.43 31.20
CA ARG A 90 19.25 -3.70 29.94
C ARG A 90 18.18 -4.24 29.00
N GLU A 91 18.06 -5.56 28.89
CA GLU A 91 17.05 -6.20 28.05
C GLU A 91 15.62 -5.91 28.55
N ASN A 92 15.41 -5.94 29.87
CA ASN A 92 14.12 -5.61 30.47
C ASN A 92 13.82 -4.10 30.36
N ALA A 93 14.84 -3.25 30.51
CA ALA A 93 14.74 -1.80 30.33
C ALA A 93 14.34 -1.46 28.89
N LEU A 94 15.02 -2.07 27.91
CA LEU A 94 14.68 -1.92 26.50
C LEU A 94 13.27 -2.44 26.22
N GLY A 95 12.91 -3.61 26.75
CA GLY A 95 11.57 -4.19 26.60
C GLY A 95 10.46 -3.27 27.15
N MET A 96 10.67 -2.68 28.33
CA MET A 96 9.73 -1.74 28.95
C MET A 96 9.66 -0.42 28.18
N LEU A 97 10.80 0.19 27.85
CA LEU A 97 10.87 1.41 27.06
C LEU A 97 10.16 1.25 25.71
N SER A 98 10.46 0.16 25.00
CA SER A 98 9.83 -0.18 23.71
C SER A 98 8.32 -0.34 23.84
N LEU A 99 7.83 -0.85 24.98
CA LEU A 99 6.40 -1.00 25.24
C LEU A 99 5.71 0.35 25.48
N LEU A 100 6.28 1.19 26.36
CA LEU A 100 5.80 2.55 26.61
C LEU A 100 5.80 3.39 25.33
N PHE A 101 6.86 3.25 24.55
CA PHE A 101 7.01 3.83 23.22
C PHE A 101 5.88 3.40 22.28
N ARG A 102 5.62 2.08 22.15
CA ARG A 102 4.55 1.54 21.29
C ARG A 102 3.16 1.99 21.71
N TYR A 103 2.95 2.26 23.00
CA TYR A 103 1.68 2.79 23.51
C TYR A 103 1.56 4.30 23.38
N GLY A 104 2.64 4.98 23.01
CA GLY A 104 2.70 6.43 22.85
C GLY A 104 2.66 7.17 24.15
N PHE A 105 3.41 6.66 25.13
CA PHE A 105 3.55 7.26 26.45
C PHE A 105 4.80 8.13 26.58
N LEU A 106 5.60 8.22 25.52
CA LEU A 106 6.88 8.91 25.51
C LEU A 106 6.90 10.04 24.48
N GLU A 107 7.66 11.09 24.77
CA GLU A 107 8.08 12.12 23.81
C GLU A 107 9.59 12.36 23.91
N GLU A 108 10.15 13.10 22.95
CA GLU A 108 11.54 13.54 22.98
C GLU A 108 11.72 14.70 23.97
N GLY A 109 12.65 14.55 24.92
CA GLY A 109 13.00 15.56 25.90
C GLY A 109 13.75 16.75 25.32
N GLU A 110 14.57 16.52 24.29
CA GLU A 110 15.32 17.57 23.61
C GLU A 110 14.41 18.58 22.90
N GLY A 111 14.60 19.88 23.17
CA GLY A 111 13.84 20.96 22.53
C GLY A 111 12.45 21.22 23.11
N LEU A 112 12.14 20.68 24.29
CA LEU A 112 10.95 21.05 25.06
C LEU A 112 11.08 22.45 25.67
N ASP A 113 9.95 23.14 25.82
CA ASP A 113 9.91 24.42 26.54
C ASP A 113 9.91 24.15 28.06
N ASP A 114 10.70 24.91 28.82
CA ASP A 114 10.83 24.78 30.28
C ASP A 114 9.64 25.39 31.07
N GLY A 115 8.70 26.03 30.38
CA GLY A 115 7.53 26.68 31.00
C GLY A 115 6.42 25.70 31.40
N ALA A 116 5.55 26.13 32.31
CA ALA A 116 4.34 25.37 32.65
C ALA A 116 3.47 25.17 31.38
N PRO A 117 3.06 23.93 31.06
CA PRO A 117 2.34 23.66 29.83
C PRO A 117 0.95 24.30 29.86
N SER A 118 0.64 25.07 28.81
CA SER A 118 -0.74 25.51 28.55
C SER A 118 -1.66 24.31 28.32
N HIS A 119 -2.98 24.49 28.44
CA HIS A 119 -3.96 23.42 28.13
C HIS A 119 -3.75 22.80 26.74
N LEU A 120 -3.41 23.62 25.74
CA LEU A 120 -3.12 23.14 24.39
C LEU A 120 -1.80 22.36 24.34
N ALA A 121 -0.76 22.78 25.07
CA ALA A 121 0.50 22.04 25.16
C ALA A 121 0.31 20.68 25.84
N SER A 122 -0.50 20.62 26.90
CA SER A 122 -0.87 19.34 27.54
C SER A 122 -1.71 18.46 26.62
N TYR A 123 -2.63 19.04 25.85
CA TYR A 123 -3.35 18.31 24.81
C TYR A 123 -2.38 17.72 23.77
N CYS A 124 -1.45 18.52 23.25
CA CYS A 124 -0.42 18.05 22.31
C CYS A 124 0.44 16.93 22.92
N GLY A 125 0.86 17.08 24.18
CA GLY A 125 1.63 16.07 24.90
C GLY A 125 0.96 14.69 24.90
N ARG A 126 -0.35 14.65 25.20
CA ARG A 126 -1.15 13.41 25.23
C ARG A 126 -1.23 12.67 23.90
N PHE A 127 -1.04 13.38 22.78
CA PHE A 127 -1.32 12.87 21.44
C PHE A 127 -0.14 12.99 20.46
N VAL A 128 0.98 13.61 20.83
CA VAL A 128 2.12 13.82 19.92
C VAL A 128 2.66 12.50 19.37
N ASP A 129 2.64 11.46 20.21
CA ASP A 129 3.11 10.15 19.79
C ASP A 129 2.10 9.39 18.92
N ASN A 130 0.84 9.85 18.77
CA ASN A 130 -0.14 9.21 17.89
C ASN A 130 0.36 9.14 16.45
N THR A 131 1.05 10.18 16.00
CA THR A 131 1.58 10.26 14.65
C THR A 131 3.10 10.16 14.65
N ARG A 132 3.77 10.81 15.62
CA ARG A 132 5.21 11.09 15.66
C ARG A 132 5.72 11.94 14.50
N LEU A 133 4.84 12.73 13.88
CA LEU A 133 5.27 13.72 12.90
C LEU A 133 6.22 14.76 13.53
N HIS A 134 6.01 15.01 14.83
CA HIS A 134 6.86 15.86 15.65
C HIS A 134 7.47 15.04 16.78
N ALA A 135 8.72 15.38 17.14
CA ALA A 135 9.43 14.69 18.21
C ALA A 135 8.79 14.92 19.59
N ASN A 136 8.17 16.09 19.79
CA ASN A 136 7.53 16.47 21.04
C ASN A 136 6.46 17.56 20.85
N ARG A 137 5.73 17.85 21.94
CA ARG A 137 4.62 18.83 21.94
C ARG A 137 5.04 20.24 21.51
N THR A 138 6.25 20.68 21.86
CA THR A 138 6.76 22.03 21.54
C THR A 138 6.95 22.16 20.04
N ALA A 139 7.57 21.16 19.40
CA ALA A 139 7.73 21.12 17.94
C ALA A 139 6.38 21.13 17.20
N ALA A 140 5.37 20.42 17.70
CA ALA A 140 4.02 20.42 17.12
C ALA A 140 3.38 21.82 17.17
N LEU A 141 3.44 22.48 18.33
CA LEU A 141 2.91 23.84 18.51
C LEU A 141 3.64 24.87 17.63
N GLN A 142 4.98 24.81 17.59
CA GLN A 142 5.78 25.72 16.77
C GLN A 142 5.52 25.53 15.28
N SER A 143 5.33 24.28 14.83
CA SER A 143 4.97 23.95 13.46
C SER A 143 3.63 24.59 13.06
N ALA A 144 2.60 24.43 13.89
CA ALA A 144 1.29 25.03 13.64
C ALA A 144 1.33 26.57 13.67
N ARG A 145 1.95 27.17 14.70
CA ARG A 145 2.02 28.64 14.88
C ARG A 145 2.74 29.41 13.77
N ARG A 146 3.46 28.73 12.87
CA ARG A 146 4.09 29.36 11.71
C ARG A 146 3.14 29.55 10.53
N ARG A 147 1.95 28.92 10.56
CA ARG A 147 1.01 28.87 9.45
C ARG A 147 0.08 30.07 9.43
N ARG A 148 -0.17 30.62 8.24
CA ARG A 148 -1.14 31.69 7.99
C ARG A 148 -2.42 31.08 7.45
N LEU A 149 -3.55 31.37 8.09
CA LEU A 149 -4.84 30.75 7.78
C LEU A 149 -5.82 31.72 7.12
N ALA A 150 -6.60 31.22 6.17
CA ALA A 150 -7.80 31.89 5.68
C ALA A 150 -9.07 31.23 6.21
N LEU A 151 -10.09 32.02 6.55
CA LEU A 151 -11.42 31.55 6.92
C LEU A 151 -12.46 32.00 5.90
N VAL A 152 -13.23 31.05 5.38
CA VAL A 152 -14.39 31.29 4.52
C VAL A 152 -15.60 30.66 5.22
N CYS A 153 -16.37 31.48 5.95
CA CYS A 153 -17.41 30.96 6.84
C CYS A 153 -18.60 31.93 6.96
N PRO A 154 -19.73 31.51 7.56
CA PRO A 154 -20.80 32.43 7.96
C PRO A 154 -20.29 33.50 8.94
N GLU A 155 -20.82 34.73 8.82
CA GLU A 155 -20.35 35.89 9.59
C GLU A 155 -20.46 35.69 11.10
N ASP A 156 -21.56 35.09 11.56
CA ASP A 156 -21.90 34.85 12.96
C ASP A 156 -21.03 33.78 13.65
N VAL A 157 -20.30 32.93 12.90
CA VAL A 157 -19.34 31.97 13.46
C VAL A 157 -17.88 32.41 13.33
N SER A 158 -17.61 33.51 12.60
CA SER A 158 -16.25 33.94 12.28
C SER A 158 -15.39 34.24 13.51
N SER A 159 -15.94 34.91 14.53
CA SER A 159 -15.23 35.24 15.77
C SER A 159 -14.91 34.00 16.60
N LEU A 160 -15.84 33.04 16.63
CA LEU A 160 -15.70 31.76 17.32
C LEU A 160 -14.57 30.92 16.71
N LEU A 161 -14.52 30.85 15.37
CA LEU A 161 -13.47 30.12 14.65
C LEU A 161 -12.09 30.77 14.81
N GLN A 162 -12.02 32.11 14.73
CA GLN A 162 -10.78 32.84 15.01
C GLN A 162 -10.27 32.55 16.42
N HIS A 163 -11.15 32.59 17.42
CA HIS A 163 -10.77 32.27 18.80
C HIS A 163 -10.25 30.84 18.95
N ALA A 164 -10.92 29.86 18.34
CA ALA A 164 -10.54 28.45 18.41
C ALA A 164 -9.17 28.17 17.76
N LEU A 165 -8.86 28.84 16.65
CA LEU A 165 -7.65 28.59 15.85
C LEU A 165 -6.47 29.49 16.20
N ALA A 166 -6.69 30.66 16.82
CA ALA A 166 -5.65 31.66 17.12
C ALA A 166 -4.40 31.08 17.82
N PRO A 167 -4.50 30.15 18.79
CA PRO A 167 -3.32 29.58 19.44
C PRO A 167 -2.40 28.74 18.52
N MET A 168 -2.90 28.36 17.34
CA MET A 168 -2.30 27.41 16.39
C MET A 168 -1.94 28.06 15.04
N ALA A 169 -1.98 29.38 14.92
CA ALA A 169 -1.71 30.10 13.67
C ALA A 169 -0.89 31.38 13.90
N ALA A 170 -0.11 31.77 12.89
CA ALA A 170 0.60 33.05 12.87
C ALA A 170 -0.37 34.22 12.64
N SER A 171 -1.31 34.03 11.71
CA SER A 171 -2.37 34.97 11.39
C SER A 171 -3.60 34.21 10.89
N ILE A 172 -4.76 34.84 11.04
CA ILE A 172 -6.05 34.31 10.57
C ILE A 172 -6.79 35.46 9.88
N ASP A 173 -7.07 35.30 8.59
CA ASP A 173 -7.79 36.31 7.81
C ASP A 173 -9.16 35.76 7.39
N VAL A 174 -10.23 36.49 7.70
CA VAL A 174 -11.59 36.15 7.24
C VAL A 174 -11.80 36.77 5.87
N LEU A 175 -12.09 35.95 4.87
CA LEU A 175 -12.24 36.42 3.49
C LEU A 175 -13.63 37.03 3.27
N THR A 176 -13.65 38.31 2.91
CA THR A 176 -14.85 39.08 2.54
C THR A 176 -14.95 39.34 1.04
N GLU A 177 -13.90 39.02 0.29
CA GLU A 177 -13.86 39.08 -1.17
C GLU A 177 -13.19 37.83 -1.76
N ARG A 178 -13.47 37.56 -3.05
CA ARG A 178 -12.85 36.44 -3.77
C ARG A 178 -11.36 36.73 -3.99
N PRO A 179 -10.43 35.83 -3.62
CA PRO A 179 -9.04 35.98 -3.96
C PRO A 179 -8.83 35.82 -5.48
N THR A 180 -8.08 36.76 -6.07
CA THR A 180 -7.80 36.80 -7.52
C THR A 180 -6.32 36.63 -7.86
N SER A 181 -5.42 36.73 -6.87
CA SER A 181 -3.98 36.51 -7.06
C SER A 181 -3.65 35.01 -7.15
N SER A 182 -2.70 34.67 -8.02
CA SER A 182 -2.14 33.30 -8.10
C SER A 182 -1.19 32.97 -6.95
N ALA A 183 -0.67 33.98 -6.25
CA ALA A 183 0.19 33.81 -5.09
C ALA A 183 -0.49 34.46 -3.88
N LEU A 184 -0.95 33.62 -2.95
CA LEU A 184 -1.64 34.04 -1.74
C LEU A 184 -0.74 33.83 -0.52
N PRO A 185 -0.91 34.62 0.55
CA PRO A 185 -0.11 34.48 1.75
C PRO A 185 -0.53 33.28 2.62
N TRP A 186 -1.65 32.60 2.35
CA TRP A 186 -2.16 31.57 3.25
C TRP A 186 -1.58 30.20 2.95
N ASP A 187 -1.23 29.47 4.02
CA ASP A 187 -0.72 28.10 3.94
C ASP A 187 -1.87 27.09 3.95
N ASP A 188 -2.96 27.41 4.67
CA ASP A 188 -4.13 26.57 4.85
C ASP A 188 -5.41 27.42 4.97
N ALA A 189 -6.59 26.84 4.71
CA ALA A 189 -7.87 27.50 4.93
C ALA A 189 -8.93 26.55 5.53
N LEU A 190 -9.91 27.14 6.23
CA LEU A 190 -11.13 26.46 6.66
C LEU A 190 -12.33 27.05 5.91
N ILE A 191 -13.11 26.19 5.27
CA ILE A 191 -14.26 26.59 4.45
C ILE A 191 -15.52 25.94 5.01
N ILE A 192 -16.47 26.74 5.46
CA ILE A 192 -17.75 26.30 6.05
C ILE A 192 -18.91 26.69 5.13
N PHE A 193 -19.64 25.69 4.65
CA PHE A 193 -20.89 25.84 3.91
C PHE A 193 -22.07 25.50 4.84
N ASP A 194 -23.15 26.27 4.77
CA ASP A 194 -24.36 26.04 5.60
C ASP A 194 -25.65 25.92 4.77
N GLY A 195 -25.53 25.90 3.43
CA GLY A 195 -26.65 25.81 2.51
C GLY A 195 -27.42 27.11 2.30
N SER A 196 -26.97 28.23 2.89
CA SER A 196 -27.55 29.56 2.62
C SER A 196 -27.12 30.13 1.26
N GLU A 197 -27.81 31.17 0.79
CA GLU A 197 -27.50 31.83 -0.49
C GLU A 197 -26.05 32.36 -0.55
N SER A 198 -25.47 32.71 0.61
CA SER A 198 -24.08 33.14 0.74
C SER A 198 -23.05 32.06 0.38
N ASP A 199 -23.46 30.78 0.24
CA ASP A 199 -22.57 29.72 -0.23
C ASP A 199 -22.05 29.96 -1.64
N VAL A 200 -22.76 30.72 -2.49
CA VAL A 200 -22.27 31.09 -3.82
C VAL A 200 -20.96 31.90 -3.72
N PHE A 201 -20.92 32.85 -2.80
CA PHE A 201 -19.70 33.62 -2.52
C PHE A 201 -18.60 32.72 -1.93
N ARG A 202 -18.95 31.85 -0.98
CA ARG A 202 -17.99 30.94 -0.35
C ARG A 202 -17.39 29.94 -1.34
N GLN A 203 -18.16 29.47 -2.32
CA GLN A 203 -17.69 28.66 -3.44
C GLN A 203 -16.68 29.43 -4.29
N ALA A 204 -16.98 30.69 -4.63
CA ALA A 204 -16.06 31.53 -5.39
C ALA A 204 -14.72 31.75 -4.65
N CYS A 205 -14.75 31.90 -3.33
CA CYS A 205 -13.55 31.96 -2.50
C CYS A 205 -12.79 30.62 -2.48
N ALA A 206 -13.50 29.50 -2.32
CA ALA A 206 -12.91 28.17 -2.34
C ALA A 206 -12.20 27.88 -3.68
N ASP A 207 -12.81 28.27 -4.80
CA ASP A 207 -12.25 28.14 -6.14
C ASP A 207 -10.97 28.97 -6.30
N GLY A 208 -10.99 30.22 -5.82
CA GLY A 208 -9.80 31.09 -5.85
C GLY A 208 -8.65 30.55 -5.00
N LEU A 209 -8.94 30.05 -3.79
CA LEU A 209 -7.95 29.40 -2.92
C LEU A 209 -7.36 28.14 -3.57
N HIS A 210 -8.21 27.32 -4.19
CA HIS A 210 -7.77 26.11 -4.90
C HIS A 210 -6.84 26.45 -6.07
N GLN A 211 -7.21 27.45 -6.90
CA GLN A 211 -6.42 27.89 -8.05
C GLN A 211 -5.06 28.47 -7.64
N ALA A 212 -4.99 29.12 -6.47
CA ALA A 212 -3.74 29.63 -5.90
C ALA A 212 -2.90 28.56 -5.17
N GLY A 213 -3.34 27.29 -5.14
CA GLY A 213 -2.62 26.20 -4.49
C GLY A 213 -2.71 26.17 -2.97
N VAL A 214 -3.63 26.93 -2.37
CA VAL A 214 -3.83 26.93 -0.91
C VAL A 214 -4.53 25.63 -0.49
N ARG A 215 -4.00 24.99 0.55
CA ARG A 215 -4.60 23.77 1.12
C ARG A 215 -5.83 24.15 1.94
N TYR A 216 -6.86 23.31 2.00
CA TYR A 216 -8.03 23.67 2.80
C TYR A 216 -8.84 22.49 3.28
N LEU A 217 -9.45 22.61 4.46
CA LEU A 217 -10.49 21.70 4.93
C LEU A 217 -11.86 22.32 4.60
N SER A 218 -12.71 21.57 3.90
CA SER A 218 -14.11 21.97 3.71
C SER A 218 -15.03 21.28 4.70
N CYS A 219 -16.11 21.96 5.10
CA CYS A 219 -17.18 21.41 5.91
C CYS A 219 -18.53 21.90 5.36
N ILE A 220 -19.50 20.99 5.23
CA ILE A 220 -20.88 21.31 4.83
C ILE A 220 -21.78 20.94 5.99
N ILE A 221 -22.36 21.94 6.63
CA ILE A 221 -23.26 21.77 7.78
C ILE A 221 -24.68 21.92 7.26
N GLY A 222 -25.51 20.90 7.41
CA GLY A 222 -26.93 20.98 7.08
C GLY A 222 -27.84 20.66 8.26
N ALA A 223 -29.15 20.58 8.00
CA ALA A 223 -30.13 20.30 9.04
C ALA A 223 -30.05 18.85 9.55
N ASP A 224 -29.81 17.88 8.66
CA ASP A 224 -29.86 16.46 8.97
C ASP A 224 -28.49 15.83 9.25
N ARG A 225 -27.41 16.42 8.73
CA ARG A 225 -26.03 15.93 8.89
C ARG A 225 -24.99 17.01 8.63
N THR A 226 -23.77 16.74 9.07
CA THR A 226 -22.56 17.52 8.76
C THR A 226 -21.55 16.66 8.00
N LEU A 227 -21.05 17.16 6.87
CA LEU A 227 -19.96 16.57 6.10
C LEU A 227 -18.66 17.30 6.40
N VAL A 228 -17.67 16.64 7.00
CA VAL A 228 -16.33 17.18 7.26
C VAL A 228 -15.32 16.57 6.28
N GLY A 229 -14.58 17.42 5.59
CA GLY A 229 -13.64 17.04 4.55
C GLY A 229 -14.13 17.34 3.13
N PRO A 230 -13.28 17.09 2.12
CA PRO A 230 -11.91 16.62 2.27
C PRO A 230 -10.98 17.72 2.77
N TYR A 231 -9.85 17.32 3.38
CA TYR A 231 -8.67 18.18 3.44
C TYR A 231 -8.02 18.13 2.05
N THR A 232 -8.12 19.23 1.32
CA THR A 232 -7.72 19.34 -0.07
C THR A 232 -6.29 19.83 -0.18
N LEU A 233 -5.48 19.07 -0.92
CA LEU A 233 -4.23 19.49 -1.50
C LEU A 233 -4.46 19.72 -3.00
N PRO A 234 -4.50 20.98 -3.47
CA PRO A 234 -4.76 21.27 -4.88
C PRO A 234 -3.86 20.46 -5.82
N ASN A 235 -4.44 19.96 -6.92
CA ASN A 235 -3.82 19.06 -7.90
C ASN A 235 -3.37 17.68 -7.38
N ILE A 236 -3.39 17.40 -6.08
CA ILE A 236 -2.97 16.12 -5.50
C ILE A 236 -4.18 15.29 -5.02
N SER A 237 -5.14 15.92 -4.35
CA SER A 237 -6.32 15.26 -3.78
C SER A 237 -7.64 15.79 -4.35
N ALA A 238 -8.74 15.10 -4.05
CA ALA A 238 -10.10 15.54 -4.37
C ALA A 238 -10.37 16.93 -3.78
N SER A 239 -11.02 17.80 -4.56
CA SER A 239 -11.49 19.11 -4.12
C SER A 239 -12.87 19.03 -3.46
N TYR A 240 -13.31 20.15 -2.85
CA TYR A 240 -14.66 20.25 -2.29
C TYR A 240 -15.74 20.02 -3.36
N GLN A 241 -15.54 20.44 -4.62
CA GLN A 241 -16.47 20.18 -5.72
C GLN A 241 -16.52 18.70 -6.09
N CYS A 242 -15.36 18.04 -6.11
CA CYS A 242 -15.29 16.58 -6.31
C CYS A 242 -16.11 15.87 -5.24
N ALA A 243 -15.95 16.27 -3.97
CA ALA A 243 -16.70 15.73 -2.85
C ALA A 243 -18.21 16.02 -2.94
N ARG A 244 -18.60 17.26 -3.27
CA ARG A 244 -20.02 17.63 -3.45
C ARG A 244 -20.74 16.82 -4.52
N THR A 245 -20.00 16.40 -5.56
CA THR A 245 -20.54 15.59 -6.66
C THR A 245 -20.65 14.11 -6.26
N GLN A 246 -19.78 13.62 -5.38
CA GLN A 246 -19.71 12.20 -4.99
C GLN A 246 -20.51 11.87 -3.72
N CYS A 247 -20.81 12.86 -2.89
CA CYS A 247 -21.52 12.69 -1.63
C CYS A 247 -22.95 13.21 -1.71
N GLU A 248 -23.87 12.53 -1.02
CA GLU A 248 -25.22 13.03 -0.79
C GLU A 248 -25.15 14.36 -0.02
N GLN A 249 -25.78 15.41 -0.57
CA GLN A 249 -25.74 16.75 0.02
C GLN A 249 -26.81 16.90 1.11
N PRO A 250 -26.46 17.48 2.27
CA PRO A 250 -27.43 17.68 3.33
C PRO A 250 -28.43 18.79 2.97
N SER A 251 -29.58 18.81 3.64
CA SER A 251 -30.52 19.92 3.53
C SER A 251 -29.93 21.18 4.17
N PRO A 252 -30.25 22.40 3.71
CA PRO A 252 -29.74 23.65 4.29
C PRO A 252 -29.93 23.70 5.81
N ALA A 253 -28.93 24.24 6.52
CA ALA A 253 -28.99 24.35 7.97
C ALA A 253 -30.11 25.29 8.41
N ASN A 254 -30.85 24.91 9.45
CA ASN A 254 -31.95 25.68 10.03
C ASN A 254 -31.72 26.06 11.50
N ASP A 255 -30.69 25.51 12.14
CA ASP A 255 -30.31 25.79 13.53
C ASP A 255 -28.92 26.44 13.59
N ARG A 256 -28.85 27.69 14.05
CA ARG A 256 -27.58 28.44 14.17
C ARG A 256 -26.68 27.94 15.30
N GLN A 257 -27.24 27.35 16.37
CA GLN A 257 -26.43 26.79 17.44
C GLN A 257 -25.71 25.53 16.97
N GLU A 258 -26.40 24.68 16.21
CA GLU A 258 -25.81 23.51 15.57
C GLU A 258 -24.71 23.93 14.58
N VAL A 259 -24.95 24.97 13.77
CA VAL A 259 -23.92 25.53 12.87
C VAL A 259 -22.69 25.99 13.64
N ALA A 260 -22.85 26.73 14.74
CA ALA A 260 -21.73 27.17 15.55
C ALA A 260 -20.95 25.98 16.16
N PHE A 261 -21.64 24.99 16.73
CA PHE A 261 -21.02 23.80 17.31
C PHE A 261 -20.24 22.99 16.26
N ARG A 262 -20.84 22.73 15.09
CA ARG A 262 -20.23 21.96 14.01
C ARG A 262 -19.09 22.71 13.32
N ALA A 263 -19.17 24.04 13.24
CA ALA A 263 -18.07 24.86 12.74
C ALA A 263 -16.84 24.76 13.68
N VAL A 264 -17.03 24.81 15.00
CA VAL A 264 -15.94 24.59 15.96
C VAL A 264 -15.40 23.17 15.90
N TYR A 265 -16.26 22.17 15.69
CA TYR A 265 -15.82 20.80 15.44
C TYR A 265 -14.91 20.72 14.19
N ALA A 266 -15.28 21.35 13.08
CA ALA A 266 -14.43 21.40 11.89
C ALA A 266 -13.11 22.16 12.14
N ALA A 267 -13.11 23.23 12.94
CA ALA A 267 -11.89 23.90 13.38
C ALA A 267 -11.01 23.02 14.27
N HIS A 268 -11.61 22.19 15.13
CA HIS A 268 -10.89 21.20 15.92
C HIS A 268 -10.19 20.18 15.01
N GLU A 269 -10.90 19.61 14.03
CA GLU A 269 -10.33 18.66 13.06
C GLU A 269 -9.20 19.31 12.23
N LEU A 270 -9.37 20.56 11.77
CA LEU A 270 -8.28 21.29 11.13
C LEU A 270 -7.09 21.48 12.08
N GLY A 271 -7.34 21.90 13.33
CA GLY A 271 -6.29 22.05 14.35
C GLY A 271 -5.47 20.78 14.57
N GLN A 272 -6.13 19.62 14.59
CA GLN A 272 -5.47 18.31 14.69
C GLN A 272 -4.55 18.01 13.51
N ILE A 273 -4.95 18.42 12.30
CA ILE A 273 -4.12 18.30 11.09
C ILE A 273 -2.92 19.26 11.17
N LEU A 274 -3.14 20.53 11.55
CA LEU A 274 -2.09 21.54 11.62
C LEU A 274 -1.02 21.21 12.67
N LEU A 275 -1.45 20.67 13.82
CA LEU A 275 -0.57 20.18 14.89
C LEU A 275 0.07 18.81 14.56
N GLY A 276 -0.36 18.15 13.48
CA GLY A 276 0.13 16.83 13.11
C GLY A 276 -0.25 15.74 14.10
N LEU A 277 -1.36 15.87 14.85
CA LEU A 277 -1.80 14.91 15.88
C LEU A 277 -2.83 13.90 15.37
N SER A 278 -3.47 14.19 14.23
CA SER A 278 -4.45 13.31 13.62
C SER A 278 -3.80 12.10 12.96
N SER A 279 -4.20 10.89 13.38
CA SER A 279 -3.96 9.66 12.62
C SER A 279 -5.02 9.44 11.54
N GLU A 280 -6.13 10.19 11.59
CA GLU A 280 -7.17 10.19 10.58
C GLU A 280 -6.75 11.06 9.38
N SER A 281 -6.94 10.53 8.18
CA SER A 281 -6.64 11.24 6.94
C SER A 281 -7.92 11.74 6.31
N TYR A 282 -8.08 13.06 6.27
CA TYR A 282 -9.13 13.73 5.49
C TYR A 282 -8.76 13.89 4.01
N LEU A 283 -7.59 13.38 3.58
CA LEU A 283 -7.24 13.33 2.15
C LEU A 283 -8.15 12.33 1.45
N ASN A 284 -8.82 12.77 0.38
CA ASN A 284 -9.69 11.90 -0.42
C ASN A 284 -10.77 11.20 0.43
N LYS A 285 -11.20 11.85 1.52
CA LYS A 285 -12.14 11.32 2.50
C LYS A 285 -13.08 12.42 2.99
N VAL A 286 -14.36 12.09 3.10
CA VAL A 286 -15.39 12.93 3.74
C VAL A 286 -16.03 12.12 4.86
N VAL A 287 -16.14 12.71 6.04
CA VAL A 287 -16.77 12.12 7.21
C VAL A 287 -18.16 12.74 7.39
N SER A 288 -19.18 11.92 7.48
CA SER A 288 -20.57 12.34 7.67
C SER A 288 -21.03 12.03 9.08
N HIS A 289 -21.48 13.09 9.76
CA HIS A 289 -22.04 13.04 11.11
C HIS A 289 -23.53 13.32 11.03
N SER A 290 -24.36 12.33 11.36
CA SER A 290 -25.80 12.54 11.45
C SER A 290 -26.17 13.40 12.65
N HIS A 291 -27.19 14.24 12.48
CA HIS A 291 -27.82 15.02 13.54
C HIS A 291 -29.05 14.33 14.13
N ARG A 292 -29.52 13.23 13.53
CA ARG A 292 -30.81 12.59 13.86
C ARG A 292 -30.81 11.74 15.12
N GLY A 293 -29.68 11.63 15.83
CA GLY A 293 -29.62 11.13 17.22
C GLY A 293 -29.93 9.63 17.46
N GLU A 294 -30.29 8.85 16.44
CA GLU A 294 -30.70 7.44 16.62
C GLU A 294 -29.66 6.45 16.08
N GLY A 295 -28.65 6.08 16.86
CA GLY A 295 -27.77 4.95 16.56
C GLY A 295 -27.00 5.02 15.22
N GLU A 296 -27.08 6.14 14.49
CA GLU A 296 -26.43 6.32 13.21
C GLU A 296 -24.93 6.53 13.43
N TYR A 297 -24.15 5.60 12.89
CA TYR A 297 -22.70 5.62 12.96
C TYR A 297 -22.13 6.74 12.08
N THR A 298 -21.04 7.36 12.52
CA THR A 298 -20.22 8.21 11.66
C THR A 298 -19.82 7.43 10.40
N LEU A 299 -20.24 7.92 9.23
CA LEU A 299 -19.92 7.30 7.95
C LEU A 299 -18.71 8.00 7.34
N ALA A 300 -17.83 7.24 6.68
CA ALA A 300 -16.72 7.79 5.95
C ALA A 300 -16.83 7.44 4.46
N TYR A 301 -16.90 8.45 3.62
CA TYR A 301 -16.91 8.33 2.17
C TYR A 301 -15.51 8.55 1.62
N LYS A 302 -15.02 7.61 0.82
CA LYS A 302 -13.85 7.84 -0.03
C LYS A 302 -14.27 8.71 -1.21
N VAL A 303 -13.52 9.74 -1.54
CA VAL A 303 -13.79 10.63 -2.68
C VAL A 303 -12.53 10.79 -3.52
N ALA A 304 -12.69 10.93 -4.83
CA ALA A 304 -11.57 11.07 -5.75
C ALA A 304 -11.61 12.36 -6.58
N ARG A 305 -10.46 12.77 -7.11
CA ARG A 305 -10.38 13.82 -8.15
C ARG A 305 -11.25 13.38 -9.34
N ILE A 306 -12.13 14.21 -9.87
CA ILE A 306 -12.96 13.83 -11.03
C ILE A 306 -12.22 14.20 -12.32
N PRO A 307 -11.77 13.24 -13.15
CA PRO A 307 -11.12 13.53 -14.43
C PRO A 307 -12.00 14.41 -15.33
N GLY A 308 -11.38 15.30 -16.11
CA GLY A 308 -12.06 16.24 -17.01
C GLY A 308 -12.78 17.41 -16.32
N THR A 309 -12.49 17.67 -15.04
CA THR A 309 -13.00 18.84 -14.33
C THR A 309 -11.86 19.78 -13.94
N ALA A 310 -12.11 21.09 -13.94
CA ALA A 310 -11.04 22.08 -13.77
C ALA A 310 -10.38 22.05 -12.38
N LEU A 311 -11.18 21.97 -11.31
CA LEU A 311 -10.70 21.97 -9.92
C LEU A 311 -10.35 20.59 -9.38
N SER A 312 -10.20 19.59 -10.26
CA SER A 312 -9.64 18.30 -9.87
C SER A 312 -8.15 18.20 -10.15
N GLY A 313 -7.54 19.19 -10.84
CA GLY A 313 -6.18 19.05 -11.36
C GLY A 313 -6.05 18.05 -12.50
N LEU A 314 -7.16 17.56 -13.05
CA LEU A 314 -7.23 16.62 -14.17
C LEU A 314 -8.11 17.17 -15.32
N GLY A 315 -8.16 18.49 -15.48
CA GLY A 315 -8.95 19.15 -16.53
C GLY A 315 -8.51 18.81 -17.96
N HIS A 316 -7.28 18.34 -18.14
CA HIS A 316 -6.72 17.85 -19.41
C HIS A 316 -7.14 16.41 -19.76
N ALA A 317 -7.72 15.69 -18.81
CA ALA A 317 -8.22 14.33 -19.00
C ALA A 317 -9.64 14.33 -19.57
N ALA A 318 -10.05 13.22 -20.17
CA ALA A 318 -11.43 12.97 -20.56
C ALA A 318 -12.32 12.93 -19.32
N TYR A 319 -13.50 13.52 -19.43
CA TYR A 319 -14.47 13.52 -18.33
C TYR A 319 -14.89 12.09 -17.98
N ARG A 320 -14.79 11.75 -16.69
CA ARG A 320 -15.22 10.44 -16.17
C ARG A 320 -16.21 10.66 -15.02
N PRO A 321 -17.50 10.40 -15.24
CA PRO A 321 -18.52 10.69 -14.23
C PRO A 321 -18.44 9.73 -13.05
N PRO A 322 -18.68 10.22 -11.82
CA PRO A 322 -18.94 9.36 -10.67
C PRO A 322 -20.11 8.41 -10.92
N GLY A 323 -20.00 7.17 -10.39
CA GLY A 323 -21.03 6.14 -10.52
C GLY A 323 -20.78 5.12 -11.64
N GLU A 324 -19.85 5.37 -12.57
CA GLU A 324 -19.39 4.35 -13.52
C GLU A 324 -18.41 3.36 -12.87
N GLU A 325 -18.43 2.10 -13.31
CA GLU A 325 -17.52 1.03 -12.84
C GLU A 325 -16.04 1.44 -12.91
N ALA A 326 -15.67 2.10 -14.00
CA ALA A 326 -14.30 2.55 -14.22
C ALA A 326 -13.92 3.72 -13.29
N PHE A 327 -14.89 4.55 -12.88
CA PHE A 327 -14.66 5.56 -11.84
C PHE A 327 -14.46 4.90 -10.47
N THR A 328 -15.14 3.79 -10.16
CA THR A 328 -14.90 3.03 -8.93
C THR A 328 -13.46 2.54 -8.81
N ALA A 329 -12.87 2.03 -9.90
CA ALA A 329 -11.45 1.64 -9.91
C ALA A 329 -10.51 2.83 -9.68
N TRP A 330 -10.82 3.98 -10.27
CA TRP A 330 -10.10 5.22 -10.02
C TRP A 330 -10.24 5.70 -8.57
N GLN A 331 -11.45 5.68 -8.03
CA GLN A 331 -11.73 6.04 -6.64
C GLN A 331 -11.00 5.13 -5.65
N HIS A 332 -10.93 3.83 -5.95
CA HIS A 332 -10.14 2.87 -5.18
C HIS A 332 -8.65 3.19 -5.24
N HIS A 333 -8.11 3.45 -6.43
CA HIS A 333 -6.71 3.82 -6.60
C HIS A 333 -6.37 5.08 -5.79
N ILE A 334 -7.16 6.15 -5.91
CA ILE A 334 -7.00 7.39 -5.14
C ILE A 334 -7.16 7.17 -3.64
N GLY A 335 -8.18 6.42 -3.22
CA GLY A 335 -8.54 6.21 -1.82
C GLY A 335 -7.56 5.34 -1.05
N THR A 336 -6.66 4.65 -1.75
CA THR A 336 -5.61 3.79 -1.19
C THR A 336 -4.19 4.38 -1.31
N ARG A 337 -4.04 5.57 -1.90
CA ARG A 337 -2.75 6.29 -1.96
C ARG A 337 -2.25 6.62 -0.58
N LEU A 338 -0.93 6.55 -0.42
CA LEU A 338 -0.28 7.11 0.76
C LEU A 338 -0.41 8.64 0.75
N PRO A 339 -0.69 9.26 1.90
CA PRO A 339 -0.53 10.70 2.10
C PRO A 339 0.88 11.16 1.72
N PRO A 340 1.05 12.44 1.36
CA PRO A 340 2.37 13.07 1.23
C PRO A 340 3.20 12.88 2.49
N GLN A 341 4.53 12.88 2.36
CA GLN A 341 5.47 12.61 3.46
C GLN A 341 5.19 13.46 4.71
N GLY A 342 4.90 14.75 4.55
CA GLY A 342 4.60 15.66 5.66
C GLY A 342 3.25 15.43 6.36
N LEU A 343 2.39 14.58 5.81
CA LEU A 343 1.10 14.16 6.40
C LEU A 343 1.06 12.67 6.71
N LEU A 344 2.11 11.92 6.36
CA LEU A 344 2.21 10.49 6.61
C LEU A 344 2.72 10.27 8.03
N PRO A 345 1.93 9.68 8.95
CA PRO A 345 2.38 9.45 10.31
C PRO A 345 3.54 8.43 10.34
N PRO A 346 4.74 8.76 10.85
CA PRO A 346 5.82 7.78 10.99
C PRO A 346 5.41 6.50 11.75
N ARG A 347 4.46 6.62 12.69
CA ARG A 347 3.90 5.47 13.42
C ARG A 347 3.22 4.43 12.52
N SER A 348 2.73 4.80 11.34
CA SER A 348 2.08 3.88 10.40
C SER A 348 2.99 2.71 9.99
N HIS A 349 4.30 2.94 9.87
CA HIS A 349 5.29 1.92 9.58
C HIS A 349 5.38 0.85 10.70
N GLN A 350 5.12 1.24 11.95
CA GLN A 350 5.17 0.32 13.10
C GLN A 350 4.07 -0.77 13.03
N MET A 351 2.98 -0.54 12.29
CA MET A 351 1.93 -1.54 12.06
C MET A 351 2.45 -2.80 11.34
N HIS A 352 3.60 -2.73 10.65
CA HIS A 352 4.25 -3.91 10.07
C HIS A 352 4.77 -4.89 11.14
N PHE A 353 5.03 -4.43 12.36
CA PHE A 353 5.69 -5.19 13.43
C PHE A 353 4.75 -5.54 14.60
N THR A 354 3.44 -5.32 14.47
CA THR A 354 2.46 -5.67 15.51
C THR A 354 2.32 -7.19 15.66
N LEU A 355 2.19 -7.68 16.90
CA LEU A 355 1.98 -9.10 17.21
C LEU A 355 0.77 -9.72 16.49
N ASP A 356 -0.27 -8.93 16.20
CA ASP A 356 -1.43 -9.40 15.44
C ASP A 356 -1.05 -9.92 14.03
N ASN A 357 0.04 -9.43 13.43
CA ASN A 357 0.55 -9.97 12.17
C ASN A 357 1.08 -11.40 12.35
N LEU A 358 1.75 -11.70 13.48
CA LEU A 358 2.26 -13.04 13.79
C LEU A 358 1.12 -14.06 13.93
N ASN A 359 0.05 -13.69 14.62
CA ASN A 359 -1.14 -14.53 14.76
C ASN A 359 -1.90 -14.71 13.43
N ARG A 360 -1.87 -13.71 12.53
CA ARG A 360 -2.49 -13.83 11.20
C ARG A 360 -1.76 -14.82 10.29
N HIS A 361 -0.44 -14.99 10.44
CA HIS A 361 0.29 -16.07 9.75
C HIS A 361 -0.22 -17.47 10.14
N ALA A 362 -0.82 -17.64 11.32
CA ALA A 362 -1.37 -18.91 11.80
C ALA A 362 -2.79 -19.21 11.29
N SER A 363 -3.43 -18.28 10.55
CA SER A 363 -4.74 -18.52 9.95
C SER A 363 -4.65 -19.56 8.84
N ARG A 364 -5.07 -20.80 9.14
CA ARG A 364 -5.07 -21.92 8.18
C ARG A 364 -5.93 -21.56 6.97
N PRO A 365 -5.51 -21.91 5.73
CA PRO A 365 -6.37 -21.76 4.56
C PRO A 365 -7.71 -22.47 4.77
N VAL A 366 -8.76 -21.95 4.14
CA VAL A 366 -10.08 -22.60 4.13
C VAL A 366 -9.89 -24.02 3.64
N ARG A 367 -10.12 -25.00 4.52
CA ARG A 367 -10.00 -26.41 4.14
C ARG A 367 -11.23 -26.78 3.35
N LEU A 368 -11.03 -26.99 2.05
CA LEU A 368 -12.04 -27.64 1.22
C LEU A 368 -12.08 -29.13 1.59
N HIS A 369 -13.28 -29.64 1.80
CA HIS A 369 -13.50 -31.05 2.11
C HIS A 369 -13.29 -31.87 0.84
N GLY A 370 -12.42 -32.89 0.90
CA GLY A 370 -12.14 -33.81 -0.19
C GLY A 370 -11.61 -35.12 0.36
N GLN A 371 -11.94 -36.24 -0.28
CA GLN A 371 -11.52 -37.57 0.19
C GLN A 371 -10.20 -38.06 -0.46
N GLN A 372 -9.79 -37.45 -1.58
CA GLN A 372 -8.63 -37.89 -2.35
C GLN A 372 -7.46 -36.90 -2.25
N HIS A 373 -6.31 -37.44 -1.85
CA HIS A 373 -5.04 -36.72 -1.76
C HIS A 373 -4.01 -37.38 -2.69
N ILE A 374 -3.32 -36.57 -3.51
CA ILE A 374 -2.22 -37.02 -4.36
C ILE A 374 -0.94 -36.31 -3.90
N ASN A 375 0.07 -37.08 -3.52
CA ASN A 375 1.41 -36.54 -3.25
C ASN A 375 2.08 -36.17 -4.56
N LEU A 376 2.68 -34.99 -4.62
CA LEU A 376 3.45 -34.56 -5.78
C LEU A 376 4.92 -34.97 -5.61
N PRO A 377 5.50 -35.73 -6.55
CA PRO A 377 6.91 -36.11 -6.49
C PRO A 377 7.82 -34.96 -6.94
N ASP A 378 9.08 -34.99 -6.51
CA ASP A 378 10.08 -34.03 -6.95
C ASP A 378 10.42 -34.23 -8.45
N SER A 379 10.69 -33.12 -9.15
CA SER A 379 11.07 -33.13 -10.57
C SER A 379 12.56 -32.94 -10.78
N ALA A 380 13.12 -33.67 -11.74
CA ALA A 380 14.49 -33.49 -12.22
C ALA A 380 14.70 -32.17 -13.01
N LEU A 381 13.63 -31.43 -13.34
CA LEU A 381 13.72 -30.08 -13.92
C LEU A 381 14.43 -29.08 -13.00
N ALA A 382 14.40 -29.34 -11.69
CA ALA A 382 14.95 -28.47 -10.66
C ALA A 382 16.47 -28.24 -10.78
N GLU A 383 17.22 -29.04 -11.54
CA GLU A 383 18.69 -28.95 -11.53
C GLU A 383 19.29 -28.41 -12.85
N ARG A 384 18.49 -28.19 -13.89
CA ARG A 384 19.01 -28.15 -15.27
C ARG A 384 18.70 -26.91 -16.09
N CYS A 385 17.82 -26.02 -15.61
CA CYS A 385 17.29 -24.95 -16.45
C CYS A 385 17.88 -23.58 -16.09
N PRO A 386 18.64 -22.92 -17.00
CA PRO A 386 19.06 -21.54 -16.80
C PRO A 386 17.87 -20.58 -16.74
N PRO A 387 18.05 -19.38 -16.17
CA PRO A 387 17.03 -18.33 -16.20
C PRO A 387 16.68 -17.88 -17.64
N PRO A 388 15.41 -17.57 -17.93
CA PRO A 388 14.94 -17.38 -19.30
C PRO A 388 15.42 -16.10 -19.99
N TRP A 389 15.94 -15.10 -19.25
CA TRP A 389 16.63 -13.95 -19.86
C TRP A 389 18.02 -14.31 -20.42
N ARG A 390 18.52 -15.53 -20.16
CA ARG A 390 19.78 -16.06 -20.72
C ARG A 390 19.58 -17.03 -21.88
N MET A 391 18.34 -17.41 -22.19
CA MET A 391 18.07 -18.55 -23.06
C MET A 391 17.19 -18.23 -24.27
N SER A 392 17.49 -18.93 -25.37
CA SER A 392 16.53 -19.22 -26.45
C SER A 392 15.56 -20.36 -26.06
N ALA A 393 14.65 -20.73 -26.95
CA ALA A 393 13.58 -21.71 -26.70
C ALA A 393 14.09 -23.05 -26.12
N MET A 394 13.35 -23.59 -25.14
CA MET A 394 13.64 -24.87 -24.48
C MET A 394 12.88 -26.03 -25.15
N PRO A 395 13.46 -27.26 -25.18
CA PRO A 395 12.75 -28.43 -25.64
C PRO A 395 11.57 -28.77 -24.69
N SER A 396 10.38 -28.92 -25.26
CA SER A 396 9.16 -29.23 -24.51
C SER A 396 9.27 -30.57 -23.78
N GLN A 397 9.11 -30.53 -22.45
CA GLN A 397 9.05 -31.71 -21.59
C GLN A 397 7.62 -32.27 -21.51
N PRO A 398 7.44 -33.57 -21.22
CA PRO A 398 6.12 -34.13 -21.00
C PRO A 398 5.44 -33.54 -19.77
N LEU A 399 4.12 -33.37 -19.84
CA LEU A 399 3.29 -32.94 -18.71
C LEU A 399 3.03 -34.12 -17.76
N THR A 400 3.92 -34.28 -16.78
CA THR A 400 3.87 -35.33 -15.75
C THR A 400 3.47 -34.75 -14.39
N LEU A 401 3.05 -35.62 -13.45
CA LEU A 401 2.75 -35.23 -12.07
C LEU A 401 3.94 -34.52 -11.40
N ALA A 402 5.17 -35.00 -11.64
CA ALA A 402 6.39 -34.37 -11.13
C ALA A 402 6.60 -32.95 -11.68
N ASN A 403 6.46 -32.77 -13.00
CA ASN A 403 6.69 -31.47 -13.63
C ASN A 403 5.60 -30.44 -13.27
N LEU A 404 4.35 -30.90 -13.14
CA LEU A 404 3.26 -30.07 -12.61
C LEU A 404 3.52 -29.69 -11.15
N GLY A 405 3.93 -30.66 -10.33
CA GLY A 405 4.31 -30.43 -8.93
C GLY A 405 5.41 -29.39 -8.80
N TRP A 406 6.45 -29.48 -9.63
CA TRP A 406 7.54 -28.50 -9.66
C TRP A 406 7.03 -27.07 -9.93
N LEU A 407 6.16 -26.86 -10.92
CA LEU A 407 5.55 -25.55 -11.18
C LEU A 407 4.75 -25.05 -9.96
N LEU A 408 3.87 -25.89 -9.41
CA LEU A 408 3.03 -25.54 -8.25
C LEU A 408 3.87 -25.19 -7.02
N ARG A 409 4.97 -25.93 -6.78
CA ARG A 409 5.90 -25.72 -5.68
C ARG A 409 6.55 -24.35 -5.74
N HIS A 410 7.05 -23.94 -6.89
CA HIS A 410 7.71 -22.64 -7.02
C HIS A 410 6.71 -21.49 -6.96
N ALA A 411 5.54 -21.64 -7.58
CA ALA A 411 4.53 -20.59 -7.63
C ALA A 411 3.83 -20.35 -6.28
N THR A 412 3.44 -21.42 -5.57
CA THR A 412 2.62 -21.32 -4.35
C THR A 412 3.02 -22.32 -3.24
N GLY A 413 4.16 -23.00 -3.39
CA GLY A 413 4.66 -23.95 -2.40
C GLY A 413 5.72 -23.38 -1.48
N TYR A 414 6.30 -24.29 -0.69
CA TYR A 414 7.27 -23.99 0.34
C TYR A 414 8.59 -24.68 0.04
N GLN A 415 9.67 -24.04 0.47
CA GLN A 415 10.96 -24.68 0.69
C GLN A 415 11.10 -24.97 2.18
N LYS A 416 11.85 -26.03 2.50
CA LYS A 416 12.14 -26.42 3.87
C LYS A 416 13.57 -25.98 4.20
N GLY A 417 13.73 -25.14 5.21
CA GLY A 417 15.04 -24.75 5.73
C GLY A 417 15.74 -25.91 6.43
N GLU A 418 17.05 -25.78 6.65
CA GLU A 418 17.84 -26.76 7.41
C GLU A 418 17.32 -26.98 8.83
N ASP A 419 16.78 -25.93 9.44
CA ASP A 419 16.10 -25.92 10.74
C ASP A 419 14.69 -26.55 10.72
N GLY A 420 14.25 -27.05 9.56
CA GLY A 420 12.92 -27.61 9.34
C GLY A 420 11.82 -26.57 9.15
N THR A 421 12.13 -25.26 9.17
CA THR A 421 11.13 -24.21 8.96
C THR A 421 10.63 -24.23 7.51
N LEU A 422 9.30 -24.16 7.34
CA LEU A 422 8.69 -24.01 6.02
C LEU A 422 8.63 -22.53 5.66
N ARG A 423 9.13 -22.18 4.48
CA ARG A 423 9.14 -20.82 3.96
C ARG A 423 8.56 -20.80 2.56
N ARG A 424 7.63 -19.88 2.30
CA ARG A 424 7.06 -19.70 0.96
C ARG A 424 8.16 -19.28 -0.02
N ILE A 425 8.16 -19.88 -1.21
CA ILE A 425 9.15 -19.57 -2.25
C ILE A 425 8.83 -18.19 -2.88
N ALA A 426 7.64 -18.06 -3.46
CA ALA A 426 7.14 -16.79 -3.99
C ALA A 426 6.94 -15.75 -2.86
N PRO A 427 7.38 -14.49 -3.03
CA PRO A 427 7.15 -13.43 -2.06
C PRO A 427 5.66 -13.05 -2.02
N SER A 428 5.25 -12.42 -0.92
CA SER A 428 3.90 -11.90 -0.72
C SER A 428 3.93 -10.65 0.15
N GLY A 429 3.05 -9.69 -0.12
CA GLY A 429 2.90 -8.45 0.64
C GLY A 429 2.74 -8.72 2.14
N GLY A 430 3.69 -8.21 2.93
CA GLY A 430 3.69 -8.39 4.38
C GLY A 430 3.86 -9.83 4.86
N GLN A 431 4.32 -10.74 3.98
CA GLN A 431 4.44 -12.19 4.23
C GLN A 431 3.10 -12.86 4.58
N LEU A 432 1.98 -12.33 4.08
CA LEU A 432 0.65 -12.82 4.40
C LEU A 432 0.23 -14.06 3.60
N LEU A 433 1.06 -14.51 2.66
CA LEU A 433 0.83 -15.71 1.85
C LEU A 433 -0.54 -15.63 1.17
N SER A 434 -0.79 -14.51 0.51
CA SER A 434 -2.14 -14.13 0.08
C SER A 434 -2.69 -15.07 -1.00
N CYS A 435 -1.85 -15.58 -1.90
CA CYS A 435 -2.30 -16.38 -3.03
C CYS A 435 -2.34 -17.88 -2.75
N ASP A 436 -3.35 -18.55 -3.30
CA ASP A 436 -3.43 -20.01 -3.38
C ASP A 436 -3.66 -20.46 -4.83
N MET A 437 -3.47 -21.75 -5.11
CA MET A 437 -3.57 -22.30 -6.46
C MET A 437 -4.54 -23.48 -6.53
N PHE A 438 -5.37 -23.46 -7.56
CA PHE A 438 -6.26 -24.54 -7.94
C PHE A 438 -5.87 -25.06 -9.30
N VAL A 439 -6.10 -26.35 -9.53
CA VAL A 439 -5.75 -27.06 -10.75
C VAL A 439 -7.02 -27.74 -11.27
N VAL A 440 -7.43 -27.41 -12.47
CA VAL A 440 -8.53 -28.07 -13.18
C VAL A 440 -7.92 -28.98 -14.23
N VAL A 441 -8.06 -30.29 -14.02
CA VAL A 441 -7.61 -31.32 -14.96
C VAL A 441 -8.80 -31.70 -15.83
N ARG A 442 -8.73 -31.40 -17.12
CA ARG A 442 -9.81 -31.69 -18.08
C ARG A 442 -9.58 -32.96 -18.87
N ARG A 443 -8.31 -33.32 -19.07
CA ARG A 443 -7.90 -34.60 -19.67
C ARG A 443 -7.09 -35.39 -18.65
N PRO A 444 -7.34 -36.70 -18.50
CA PRO A 444 -6.65 -37.49 -17.50
C PRO A 444 -5.16 -37.51 -17.87
N LEU A 445 -4.33 -37.12 -16.91
CA LEU A 445 -2.89 -37.27 -17.01
C LEU A 445 -2.50 -38.57 -16.31
N PRO A 446 -1.32 -39.15 -16.62
CA PRO A 446 -0.80 -40.24 -15.81
C PRO A 446 -0.88 -39.88 -14.33
N GLU A 447 -1.60 -40.68 -13.55
CA GLU A 447 -1.76 -40.54 -12.10
C GLU A 447 -2.65 -39.38 -11.60
N ILE A 448 -3.28 -38.59 -12.48
CA ILE A 448 -4.22 -37.51 -12.09
C ILE A 448 -5.55 -37.62 -12.85
N PRO A 449 -6.65 -38.00 -12.18
CA PRO A 449 -7.99 -37.98 -12.76
C PRO A 449 -8.45 -36.56 -13.13
N CYS A 450 -9.40 -36.47 -14.07
CA CYS A 450 -10.10 -35.22 -14.34
C CYS A 450 -10.85 -34.72 -13.09
N GLY A 451 -10.95 -33.40 -12.97
CA GLY A 451 -11.63 -32.72 -11.87
C GLY A 451 -10.92 -31.45 -11.41
N ALA A 452 -11.48 -30.82 -10.39
CA ALA A 452 -10.88 -29.66 -9.72
C ALA A 452 -10.09 -30.10 -8.49
N TRP A 453 -8.91 -29.52 -8.31
CA TRP A 453 -7.96 -29.85 -7.26
C TRP A 453 -7.45 -28.57 -6.61
N PHE A 454 -7.31 -28.59 -5.29
CA PHE A 454 -6.63 -27.56 -4.52
C PHE A 454 -5.18 -27.98 -4.26
N TYR A 455 -4.22 -27.09 -4.51
CA TYR A 455 -2.83 -27.35 -4.18
C TYR A 455 -2.50 -26.97 -2.73
N LEU A 456 -2.29 -27.98 -1.89
CA LEU A 456 -1.88 -27.84 -0.50
C LEU A 456 -0.35 -27.71 -0.42
N GLY A 457 0.14 -26.48 -0.52
CA GLY A 457 1.57 -26.17 -0.60
C GLY A 457 2.41 -26.68 0.57
N GLU A 458 1.90 -26.65 1.81
CA GLU A 458 2.63 -27.09 3.02
C GLU A 458 3.02 -28.57 2.99
N LYS A 459 2.16 -29.39 2.37
CA LYS A 459 2.36 -30.84 2.25
C LYS A 459 2.83 -31.27 0.86
N HIS A 460 2.91 -30.33 -0.09
CA HIS A 460 3.17 -30.60 -1.49
C HIS A 460 2.19 -31.66 -2.07
N GLN A 461 0.89 -31.39 -1.94
CA GLN A 461 -0.18 -32.33 -2.32
C GLN A 461 -1.27 -31.65 -3.16
N LEU A 462 -1.93 -32.41 -4.03
CA LEU A 462 -3.23 -32.05 -4.60
C LEU A 462 -4.35 -32.68 -3.77
N VAL A 463 -5.36 -31.88 -3.43
CA VAL A 463 -6.57 -32.29 -2.71
C VAL A 463 -7.76 -32.13 -3.64
N ARG A 464 -8.49 -33.21 -3.91
CA ARG A 464 -9.67 -33.16 -4.80
C ARG A 464 -10.76 -32.30 -4.18
N ILE A 465 -11.44 -31.50 -5.00
CA ILE A 465 -12.62 -30.74 -4.61
C ILE A 465 -13.84 -31.45 -5.19
N ASP A 466 -14.66 -32.03 -4.30
CA ASP A 466 -15.88 -32.74 -4.70
C ASP A 466 -17.08 -31.78 -4.77
N GLY A 467 -18.11 -32.16 -5.55
CA GLY A 467 -19.34 -31.39 -5.71
C GLY A 467 -19.31 -30.30 -6.79
N ILE A 468 -18.17 -30.10 -7.46
CA ILE A 468 -18.03 -29.14 -8.56
C ILE A 468 -18.81 -29.62 -9.79
N ASP A 469 -19.60 -28.73 -10.38
CA ASP A 469 -20.21 -28.96 -11.69
C ASP A 469 -19.14 -28.83 -12.78
N CYS A 470 -18.56 -29.98 -13.17
CA CYS A 470 -17.52 -30.03 -14.19
C CYS A 470 -18.00 -29.53 -15.56
N GLN A 471 -19.28 -29.68 -15.90
CA GLN A 471 -19.81 -29.25 -17.19
C GLN A 471 -19.90 -27.71 -17.26
N GLN A 472 -20.37 -27.07 -16.19
CA GLN A 472 -20.35 -25.61 -16.09
C GLN A 472 -18.92 -25.05 -16.03
N LEU A 473 -18.02 -25.74 -15.31
CA LEU A 473 -16.62 -25.36 -15.24
C LEU A 473 -15.92 -25.43 -16.61
N GLU A 474 -16.17 -26.48 -17.39
CA GLU A 474 -15.66 -26.61 -18.76
C GLU A 474 -16.21 -25.53 -19.69
N HIS A 475 -17.50 -25.22 -19.59
CA HIS A 475 -18.12 -24.15 -20.37
C HIS A 475 -17.49 -22.78 -20.06
N LEU A 476 -17.26 -22.50 -18.77
CA LEU A 476 -16.75 -21.20 -18.32
C LEU A 476 -15.27 -20.98 -18.62
N LEU A 477 -14.43 -22.00 -18.45
CA LEU A 477 -12.99 -21.88 -18.72
C LEU A 477 -12.69 -21.73 -20.21
N GLN A 478 -13.67 -22.07 -21.06
CA GLN A 478 -13.52 -22.15 -22.51
C GLN A 478 -12.32 -23.08 -22.84
N HIS A 479 -11.95 -23.28 -24.11
CA HIS A 479 -10.74 -24.07 -24.45
C HIS A 479 -10.69 -25.55 -23.96
N PRO A 480 -11.63 -26.42 -24.38
CA PRO A 480 -11.65 -27.84 -24.00
C PRO A 480 -10.45 -28.65 -24.50
N GLU A 481 -9.67 -28.10 -25.42
CA GLU A 481 -8.45 -28.70 -25.94
C GLU A 481 -7.33 -28.82 -24.89
N GLU A 482 -7.36 -27.99 -23.85
CA GLU A 482 -6.28 -27.82 -22.89
C GLU A 482 -6.31 -28.86 -21.76
N PRO A 483 -5.20 -29.58 -21.48
CA PRO A 483 -5.21 -30.63 -20.48
C PRO A 483 -5.39 -30.11 -19.05
N ILE A 484 -4.82 -28.92 -18.75
CA ILE A 484 -4.86 -28.31 -17.42
C ILE A 484 -5.16 -26.80 -17.50
N SER A 485 -6.02 -26.31 -16.60
CA SER A 485 -6.02 -24.90 -16.18
C SER A 485 -5.55 -24.73 -14.74
N LEU A 486 -4.78 -23.69 -14.49
CA LEU A 486 -4.40 -23.22 -13.18
C LEU A 486 -5.26 -21.99 -12.85
N ILE A 487 -5.76 -21.91 -11.61
CA ILE A 487 -6.56 -20.78 -11.15
C ILE A 487 -5.87 -20.20 -9.91
N ILE A 488 -5.47 -18.94 -10.00
CA ILE A 488 -4.85 -18.19 -8.91
C ILE A 488 -5.97 -17.52 -8.11
N SER A 489 -6.04 -17.82 -6.82
CA SER A 489 -6.92 -17.11 -5.89
C SER A 489 -6.10 -16.26 -4.91
N GLY A 490 -6.74 -15.29 -4.27
CA GLY A 490 -6.15 -14.42 -3.27
C GLY A 490 -7.04 -14.24 -2.04
N ASN A 491 -6.49 -14.46 -0.85
CA ASN A 491 -7.17 -14.33 0.43
C ASN A 491 -7.27 -12.84 0.84
N LEU A 492 -8.26 -12.15 0.26
CA LEU A 492 -8.48 -10.73 0.47
C LEU A 492 -8.70 -10.39 1.95
N ASN A 493 -9.47 -11.20 2.70
CA ASN A 493 -9.76 -10.91 4.10
C ASN A 493 -8.51 -11.02 5.00
N ARG A 494 -7.64 -12.01 4.77
CA ARG A 494 -6.35 -12.13 5.47
C ARG A 494 -5.49 -10.88 5.25
N VAL A 495 -5.45 -10.39 4.02
CA VAL A 495 -4.66 -9.20 3.67
C VAL A 495 -5.31 -7.92 4.19
N ARG A 496 -6.64 -7.82 4.16
CA ARG A 496 -7.43 -6.68 4.66
C ARG A 496 -7.19 -6.42 6.15
N GLY A 497 -6.99 -7.45 6.96
CA GLY A 497 -6.64 -7.30 8.37
C GLY A 497 -5.36 -6.48 8.63
N LYS A 498 -4.46 -6.36 7.64
CA LYS A 498 -3.26 -5.53 7.73
C LYS A 498 -3.32 -4.27 6.86
N TYR A 499 -3.91 -4.36 5.68
CA TYR A 499 -3.81 -3.33 4.63
C TYR A 499 -5.13 -2.62 4.32
N ASN A 500 -6.24 -2.95 5.00
CA ASN A 500 -7.58 -2.42 4.72
C ASN A 500 -7.89 -2.49 3.21
N ASP A 501 -8.36 -1.42 2.58
CA ASP A 501 -8.71 -1.40 1.16
C ASP A 501 -7.51 -1.65 0.23
N PHE A 502 -6.29 -1.26 0.63
CA PHE A 502 -5.08 -1.53 -0.16
C PHE A 502 -4.78 -3.04 -0.31
N SER A 503 -5.47 -3.89 0.46
CA SER A 503 -5.42 -5.33 0.30
C SER A 503 -5.77 -5.81 -1.11
N TYR A 504 -6.68 -5.13 -1.82
CA TYR A 504 -7.00 -5.47 -3.22
C TYR A 504 -5.77 -5.32 -4.13
N ASN A 505 -4.99 -4.24 -3.93
CA ASN A 505 -3.78 -4.01 -4.70
C ASN A 505 -2.75 -5.10 -4.39
N ILE A 506 -2.50 -5.36 -3.11
CA ILE A 506 -1.52 -6.36 -2.66
C ILE A 506 -1.86 -7.76 -3.19
N VAL A 507 -3.12 -8.19 -3.10
CA VAL A 507 -3.55 -9.51 -3.61
C VAL A 507 -3.28 -9.64 -5.11
N ASN A 508 -3.57 -8.60 -5.89
CA ASN A 508 -3.35 -8.64 -7.34
C ASN A 508 -1.88 -8.49 -7.73
N LEU A 509 -1.08 -7.74 -6.97
CA LEU A 509 0.37 -7.71 -7.13
C LEU A 509 0.96 -9.10 -6.81
N ASP A 510 0.56 -9.72 -5.70
CA ASP A 510 1.00 -11.08 -5.35
C ASP A 510 0.56 -12.11 -6.41
N ALA A 511 -0.65 -11.97 -6.97
CA ALA A 511 -1.11 -12.83 -8.07
C ALA A 511 -0.26 -12.66 -9.34
N GLY A 512 0.16 -11.44 -9.67
CA GLY A 512 1.09 -11.17 -10.76
C GLY A 512 2.48 -11.79 -10.54
N VAL A 513 2.98 -11.77 -9.30
CA VAL A 513 4.21 -12.51 -8.92
C VAL A 513 4.02 -14.01 -9.13
N VAL A 514 2.94 -14.59 -8.63
CA VAL A 514 2.63 -16.03 -8.78
C VAL A 514 2.51 -16.41 -10.26
N ASN A 515 1.81 -15.61 -11.06
CA ASN A 515 1.72 -15.80 -12.51
C ASN A 515 3.10 -15.81 -13.15
N GLN A 516 3.97 -14.86 -12.81
CA GLN A 516 5.33 -14.83 -13.36
C GLN A 516 6.13 -16.07 -12.95
N TYR A 517 6.00 -16.56 -11.72
CA TYR A 517 6.63 -17.81 -11.30
C TYR A 517 6.11 -19.00 -12.13
N CYS A 518 4.80 -19.07 -12.40
CA CYS A 518 4.22 -20.06 -13.32
C CYS A 518 4.78 -19.93 -14.74
N ALA A 519 4.90 -18.72 -15.28
CA ALA A 519 5.40 -18.46 -16.63
C ALA A 519 6.87 -18.86 -16.79
N LEU A 520 7.72 -18.49 -15.82
CA LEU A 520 9.14 -18.87 -15.80
C LEU A 520 9.29 -20.39 -15.68
N SER A 521 8.48 -21.01 -14.82
CA SER A 521 8.46 -22.46 -14.64
C SER A 521 8.01 -23.19 -15.91
N ALA A 522 6.87 -22.80 -16.50
CA ALA A 522 6.37 -23.36 -17.74
C ALA A 522 7.41 -23.26 -18.86
N ARG A 523 8.05 -22.09 -19.02
CA ARG A 523 9.11 -21.89 -20.02
C ARG A 523 10.32 -22.78 -19.79
N ALA A 524 10.75 -22.99 -18.54
CA ALA A 524 11.84 -23.91 -18.20
C ALA A 524 11.49 -25.36 -18.57
N ALA A 525 10.22 -25.75 -18.44
CA ALA A 525 9.70 -27.03 -18.91
C ALA A 525 9.43 -27.08 -20.43
N GLY A 526 9.67 -25.99 -21.15
CA GLY A 526 9.35 -25.86 -22.58
C GLY A 526 7.85 -25.84 -22.89
N TRP A 527 7.01 -25.51 -21.91
CA TRP A 527 5.56 -25.37 -22.06
C TRP A 527 5.16 -23.95 -22.47
N THR A 528 4.03 -23.86 -23.17
CA THR A 528 3.36 -22.59 -23.43
C THR A 528 2.32 -22.34 -22.33
N LEU A 529 2.28 -21.13 -21.81
CA LEU A 529 1.29 -20.69 -20.82
C LEU A 529 0.44 -19.59 -21.43
N ARG A 530 -0.89 -19.74 -21.43
CA ARG A 530 -1.85 -18.72 -21.85
C ARG A 530 -2.55 -18.15 -20.63
N GLU A 531 -2.59 -16.83 -20.53
CA GLU A 531 -3.38 -16.08 -19.57
C GLU A 531 -4.78 -15.87 -20.14
N ASP A 532 -5.79 -16.39 -19.44
CA ASP A 532 -7.18 -16.19 -19.82
C ASP A 532 -7.82 -15.11 -18.96
N HIS A 533 -7.92 -13.92 -19.55
CA HIS A 533 -8.56 -12.77 -18.93
C HIS A 533 -10.05 -12.68 -19.27
N GLY A 534 -10.56 -13.49 -20.20
CA GLY A 534 -11.96 -13.47 -20.64
C GLY A 534 -12.91 -14.25 -19.72
N VAL A 535 -12.38 -15.10 -18.84
CA VAL A 535 -13.17 -15.88 -17.88
C VAL A 535 -13.88 -14.97 -16.89
N ASP A 536 -15.18 -15.22 -16.68
CA ASP A 536 -15.91 -14.61 -15.56
C ASP A 536 -15.40 -15.16 -14.23
N LEU A 537 -14.58 -14.35 -13.56
CA LEU A 537 -13.98 -14.73 -12.28
C LEU A 537 -15.01 -14.80 -11.14
N GLN A 538 -16.13 -14.09 -11.23
CA GLN A 538 -17.18 -14.13 -10.22
C GLN A 538 -17.96 -15.45 -10.33
N TRP A 539 -18.33 -15.85 -11.54
CA TRP A 539 -18.99 -17.13 -11.78
C TRP A 539 -18.06 -18.30 -11.44
N LEU A 540 -16.78 -18.21 -11.81
CA LEU A 540 -15.79 -19.23 -11.47
C LEU A 540 -15.62 -19.35 -9.96
N ALA A 541 -15.66 -18.24 -9.23
CA ALA A 541 -15.59 -18.24 -7.77
C ALA A 541 -16.79 -18.98 -7.15
N SER A 542 -17.99 -18.75 -7.67
CA SER A 542 -19.20 -19.46 -7.24
C SER A 542 -19.13 -20.97 -7.52
N LEU A 543 -18.59 -21.37 -8.68
CA LEU A 543 -18.40 -22.79 -9.00
C LEU A 543 -17.40 -23.46 -8.05
N LEU A 544 -16.36 -22.75 -7.61
CA LEU A 544 -15.37 -23.25 -6.65
C LEU A 544 -15.78 -23.10 -5.18
N PHE A 545 -17.07 -22.84 -4.92
CA PHE A 545 -17.63 -22.66 -3.58
C PHE A 545 -17.02 -21.52 -2.74
N PHE A 546 -16.49 -20.48 -3.39
CA PHE A 546 -16.11 -19.27 -2.67
C PHE A 546 -17.38 -18.47 -2.32
N THR A 547 -17.61 -18.25 -1.02
CA THR A 547 -18.73 -17.46 -0.53
C THR A 547 -18.57 -15.99 -0.89
N GLN A 548 -19.60 -15.38 -1.47
CA GLN A 548 -19.60 -13.95 -1.81
C GLN A 548 -19.80 -13.05 -0.57
N GLN A 549 -20.35 -13.59 0.52
CA GLN A 549 -20.46 -12.86 1.78
C GLN A 549 -19.06 -12.60 2.35
N ASP A 550 -18.76 -11.32 2.60
CA ASP A 550 -17.49 -10.77 3.12
C ASP A 550 -16.24 -10.89 2.22
N ASN A 551 -16.35 -11.53 1.04
CA ASN A 551 -15.28 -11.76 0.07
C ASN A 551 -13.94 -12.22 0.70
N PRO A 552 -13.91 -13.35 1.46
CA PRO A 552 -12.68 -13.80 2.09
C PRO A 552 -11.60 -14.18 1.09
N HIS A 553 -11.99 -14.71 -0.07
CA HIS A 553 -11.12 -15.09 -1.17
C HIS A 553 -11.69 -14.57 -2.49
N ILE A 554 -10.81 -14.07 -3.36
CA ILE A 554 -11.15 -13.61 -4.71
C ILE A 554 -10.35 -14.42 -5.74
N LEU A 555 -10.93 -14.66 -6.91
CA LEU A 555 -10.17 -15.19 -8.04
C LEU A 555 -9.45 -14.04 -8.75
N CYS A 556 -8.17 -14.27 -9.05
CA CYS A 556 -7.30 -13.24 -9.61
C CYS A 556 -7.04 -13.47 -11.09
N GLN A 557 -6.77 -14.72 -11.49
CA GLN A 557 -6.37 -15.06 -12.86
C GLN A 557 -6.55 -16.54 -13.17
N VAL A 558 -6.80 -16.86 -14.44
CA VAL A 558 -6.80 -18.23 -14.99
C VAL A 558 -5.65 -18.38 -15.99
N LEU A 559 -4.93 -19.50 -15.92
CA LEU A 559 -3.82 -19.83 -16.81
C LEU A 559 -4.06 -21.20 -17.46
N HIS A 560 -3.77 -21.36 -18.75
CA HIS A 560 -3.88 -22.62 -19.48
C HIS A 560 -2.49 -23.11 -19.91
N VAL A 561 -2.19 -24.39 -19.70
CA VAL A 561 -0.88 -24.99 -20.00
C VAL A 561 -0.96 -25.81 -21.29
N GLN A 562 -0.16 -25.41 -22.29
CA GLN A 562 -0.02 -25.98 -23.65
C GLN A 562 -1.05 -25.51 -24.72
N ALA A 563 -1.43 -24.22 -24.72
CA ALA A 563 -2.52 -23.70 -25.57
C ALA A 563 -2.16 -22.77 -26.75
N PRO A 564 -2.91 -22.80 -27.87
CA PRO A 564 -3.05 -21.70 -28.84
C PRO A 564 -4.10 -20.63 -28.39
N PRO A 565 -4.09 -19.40 -28.95
CA PRO A 565 -4.90 -18.27 -28.46
C PRO A 565 -6.35 -18.19 -29.01
N SER A 566 -7.32 -17.70 -28.21
CA SER A 566 -8.66 -17.24 -28.67
C SER A 566 -9.31 -16.17 -27.74
N GLN A 567 -10.38 -15.48 -28.19
CA GLN A 567 -11.02 -14.29 -27.57
C GLN A 567 -12.50 -14.54 -27.19
N GLY A 568 -13.01 -13.95 -26.09
CA GLY A 568 -14.41 -14.14 -25.60
C GLY A 568 -15.13 -12.86 -25.09
N GLU A 569 -16.47 -12.91 -24.99
CA GLU A 569 -17.43 -11.78 -24.79
C GLU A 569 -18.10 -11.67 -23.37
N PRO A 570 -18.70 -10.50 -22.97
CA PRO A 570 -19.10 -10.20 -21.58
C PRO A 570 -20.63 -10.08 -21.28
N CYS A 571 -20.99 -10.03 -19.98
CA CYS A 571 -22.33 -9.82 -19.39
C CYS A 571 -22.18 -9.09 -18.01
N PRO A 572 -23.15 -8.29 -17.49
CA PRO A 572 -22.92 -7.29 -16.43
C PRO A 572 -23.33 -7.69 -14.97
N ALA A 573 -22.87 -6.92 -13.97
CA ALA A 573 -23.10 -7.13 -12.52
C ALA A 573 -23.27 -5.81 -11.69
N PRO A 574 -23.75 -5.86 -10.40
CA PRO A 574 -24.11 -4.70 -9.57
C PRO A 574 -23.14 -4.34 -8.40
N LEU A 575 -23.48 -3.32 -7.57
CA LEU A 575 -22.60 -2.50 -6.67
C LEU A 575 -22.57 -2.84 -5.15
N TYR A 576 -21.40 -2.75 -4.46
CA TYR A 576 -21.15 -2.68 -2.97
C TYR A 576 -19.69 -2.26 -2.58
N GLU A 577 -19.39 -1.45 -1.53
CA GLU A 577 -18.05 -1.10 -0.89
C GLU A 577 -16.73 -1.03 -1.73
N THR A 578 -15.93 0.05 -1.82
CA THR A 578 -14.83 0.21 -2.86
C THR A 578 -13.95 -1.01 -3.21
N ALA A 579 -13.29 -1.69 -2.26
CA ALA A 579 -12.49 -2.89 -2.59
C ALA A 579 -13.39 -4.08 -2.99
N SER A 580 -14.50 -4.27 -2.27
CA SER A 580 -15.55 -5.23 -2.62
C SER A 580 -16.30 -4.85 -3.92
N SER A 581 -16.38 -3.56 -4.25
CA SER A 581 -17.00 -2.97 -5.44
C SER A 581 -16.09 -3.28 -6.59
N LEU A 582 -14.79 -3.06 -6.39
CA LEU A 582 -13.79 -3.34 -7.38
C LEU A 582 -13.73 -4.83 -7.68
N VAL A 583 -13.88 -5.71 -6.68
CA VAL A 583 -14.09 -7.16 -6.92
C VAL A 583 -15.34 -7.40 -7.78
N ALA A 584 -16.48 -6.80 -7.43
CA ALA A 584 -17.72 -6.94 -8.17
C ALA A 584 -17.65 -6.42 -9.61
N VAL A 585 -16.95 -5.30 -9.87
CA VAL A 585 -16.90 -4.66 -11.20
C VAL A 585 -15.68 -5.06 -12.03
N SER A 586 -14.65 -5.68 -11.44
CA SER A 586 -13.45 -6.10 -12.19
C SER A 586 -13.55 -7.51 -12.77
N HIS A 587 -14.53 -8.32 -12.40
CA HIS A 587 -14.62 -9.75 -12.71
C HIS A 587 -14.51 -10.12 -14.21
N ARG A 588 -14.82 -9.21 -15.14
CA ARG A 588 -14.68 -9.39 -16.60
C ARG A 588 -14.04 -8.16 -17.29
N PRO A 589 -13.19 -8.35 -18.31
CA PRO A 589 -12.68 -7.26 -19.13
C PRO A 589 -13.72 -6.78 -20.15
N ARG A 590 -13.64 -5.50 -20.50
CA ARG A 590 -14.39 -4.94 -21.65
C ARG A 590 -13.80 -5.49 -22.97
N PRO A 591 -14.61 -5.80 -24.00
CA PRO A 591 -14.10 -6.21 -25.30
C PRO A 591 -13.27 -5.07 -25.88
N ALA A 592 -11.97 -5.31 -26.08
CA ALA A 592 -11.07 -4.32 -26.64
C ALA A 592 -11.15 -4.30 -28.17
N ALA A 593 -10.80 -3.16 -28.76
CA ALA A 593 -10.49 -3.10 -30.19
C ALA A 593 -9.31 -4.02 -30.51
N ALA A 594 -9.29 -4.58 -31.72
CA ALA A 594 -8.27 -5.55 -32.15
C ALA A 594 -6.84 -5.04 -31.89
N PRO A 595 -5.94 -5.90 -31.36
CA PRO A 595 -4.61 -5.48 -30.95
C PRO A 595 -3.77 -5.00 -32.15
N ALA A 596 -2.98 -3.95 -31.94
CA ALA A 596 -1.89 -3.61 -32.84
C ALA A 596 -0.84 -4.74 -32.84
N SER A 597 -0.21 -4.97 -33.99
CA SER A 597 0.77 -6.05 -34.17
C SER A 597 1.98 -5.89 -33.22
N PRO A 598 2.47 -6.98 -32.60
CA PRO A 598 3.73 -6.99 -31.87
C PRO A 598 4.85 -6.37 -32.70
N THR A 599 5.65 -5.50 -32.09
CA THR A 599 7.03 -5.31 -32.56
C THR A 599 7.91 -6.12 -31.59
N PRO A 600 8.58 -7.20 -32.04
CA PRO A 600 9.41 -7.99 -31.13
C PRO A 600 10.53 -7.12 -30.58
N ALA A 601 10.53 -6.88 -29.27
CA ALA A 601 11.73 -6.41 -28.59
C ALA A 601 12.72 -7.56 -28.59
N ALA A 602 13.74 -7.49 -29.46
CA ALA A 602 14.87 -8.39 -29.35
C ALA A 602 15.55 -8.12 -28.00
N LEU A 603 15.65 -9.16 -27.17
CA LEU A 603 16.62 -9.21 -26.07
C LEU A 603 18.01 -9.22 -26.72
N SER A 604 18.49 -8.07 -27.17
CA SER A 604 19.89 -7.90 -27.55
C SER A 604 20.73 -8.34 -26.35
N SER A 605 21.68 -9.24 -26.59
CA SER A 605 22.51 -9.92 -25.60
C SER A 605 22.81 -9.04 -24.38
N LEU A 606 22.09 -9.33 -23.29
CA LEU A 606 22.28 -8.72 -21.98
C LEU A 606 23.71 -9.04 -21.48
N ALA A 607 24.28 -8.14 -20.68
CA ALA A 607 25.70 -8.12 -20.33
C ALA A 607 26.28 -9.44 -19.79
N THR A 608 27.57 -9.67 -20.04
CA THR A 608 28.35 -10.92 -19.95
C THR A 608 28.74 -11.40 -18.55
N VAL A 609 28.17 -10.87 -17.46
CA VAL A 609 28.52 -11.30 -16.09
C VAL A 609 27.27 -11.76 -15.34
N HIS A 610 27.13 -13.07 -15.28
CA HIS A 610 25.94 -13.78 -14.87
C HIS A 610 26.38 -14.88 -13.90
N ARG A 611 25.76 -14.98 -12.71
CA ARG A 611 26.02 -16.12 -11.82
C ARG A 611 25.48 -17.39 -12.48
N ASP A 612 26.30 -18.39 -12.80
CA ASP A 612 25.86 -19.61 -13.52
C ASP A 612 24.96 -20.54 -12.66
N GLU A 613 23.85 -19.99 -12.12
CA GLU A 613 22.90 -20.67 -11.25
C GLU A 613 21.61 -21.05 -12.02
N PRO A 614 21.02 -22.22 -11.73
CA PRO A 614 19.75 -22.62 -12.31
C PRO A 614 18.59 -21.77 -11.77
N LEU A 615 17.51 -21.67 -12.56
CA LEU A 615 16.32 -20.89 -12.22
C LEU A 615 15.73 -21.28 -10.85
N SER A 616 15.64 -22.57 -10.55
CA SER A 616 15.16 -23.10 -9.26
C SER A 616 15.92 -22.50 -8.08
N ALA A 617 17.25 -22.53 -8.12
CA ALA A 617 18.10 -21.97 -7.08
C ALA A 617 17.86 -20.47 -6.92
N LEU A 618 17.67 -19.75 -8.02
CA LEU A 618 17.36 -18.31 -7.99
C LEU A 618 15.97 -18.03 -7.36
N LEU A 619 14.95 -18.79 -7.74
CA LEU A 619 13.59 -18.68 -7.18
C LEU A 619 13.56 -18.99 -5.69
N GLU A 620 14.32 -20.01 -5.26
CA GLU A 620 14.44 -20.44 -3.86
C GLU A 620 15.30 -19.50 -3.02
N ARG A 621 16.40 -18.96 -3.57
CA ARG A 621 17.32 -18.04 -2.89
C ARG A 621 16.77 -16.63 -2.75
N ARG A 622 15.92 -16.17 -3.67
CA ARG A 622 15.37 -14.80 -3.65
C ARG A 622 14.86 -14.43 -2.26
N ARG A 623 15.33 -13.30 -1.71
CA ARG A 623 14.89 -12.76 -0.41
C ARG A 623 14.69 -11.26 -0.51
N ALA A 624 13.68 -10.75 0.20
CA ALA A 624 13.52 -9.33 0.42
C ALA A 624 14.58 -8.87 1.41
N THR A 625 15.39 -7.90 1.00
CA THR A 625 16.44 -7.29 1.84
C THR A 625 16.13 -5.82 2.06
N TYR A 626 16.52 -5.33 3.23
CA TYR A 626 16.28 -3.96 3.70
C TYR A 626 17.57 -3.28 4.16
N ASP A 627 18.69 -3.98 4.08
CA ASP A 627 20.02 -3.44 4.36
C ASP A 627 20.83 -3.41 3.07
N TYR A 628 21.42 -2.25 2.78
CA TYR A 628 22.00 -1.92 1.49
C TYR A 628 23.38 -1.28 1.71
N ALA A 629 24.33 -1.63 0.85
CA ALA A 629 25.58 -0.88 0.79
C ALA A 629 25.30 0.56 0.37
N ASP A 630 26.00 1.50 0.98
CA ASP A 630 25.99 2.90 0.57
C ASP A 630 27.01 3.09 -0.57
N SER A 631 26.69 2.53 -1.74
CA SER A 631 27.50 2.64 -2.95
C SER A 631 26.65 2.97 -4.18
N PRO A 632 27.20 3.73 -5.15
CA PRO A 632 26.49 4.05 -6.39
C PRO A 632 26.03 2.79 -7.11
N PHE A 633 24.82 2.84 -7.66
CA PHE A 633 24.29 1.73 -8.45
C PHE A 633 25.10 1.58 -9.76
N PRO A 634 25.48 0.37 -10.20
CA PRO A 634 26.21 0.23 -11.47
C PRO A 634 25.32 0.49 -12.69
N GLU A 635 25.74 1.41 -13.57
CA GLU A 635 24.94 1.85 -14.73
C GLU A 635 24.59 0.71 -15.70
N THR A 636 25.54 -0.22 -15.90
CA THR A 636 25.38 -1.37 -16.79
C THR A 636 24.17 -2.23 -16.42
N TRP A 637 23.80 -2.28 -15.14
CA TRP A 637 22.63 -3.00 -14.68
C TRP A 637 21.33 -2.25 -14.90
N LEU A 638 21.32 -0.91 -14.92
CA LEU A 638 20.10 -0.15 -15.22
C LEU A 638 19.61 -0.43 -16.64
N ASN A 639 20.49 -0.38 -17.63
CA ASN A 639 20.15 -0.71 -19.02
C ASN A 639 19.59 -2.13 -19.15
N THR A 640 20.25 -3.09 -18.51
CA THR A 640 19.83 -4.49 -18.46
C THR A 640 18.44 -4.64 -17.85
N LEU A 641 18.19 -4.01 -16.70
CA LEU A 641 16.95 -4.17 -15.95
C LEU A 641 15.77 -3.49 -16.65
N ILE A 642 15.96 -2.34 -17.30
CA ILE A 642 14.91 -1.71 -18.11
C ILE A 642 14.59 -2.56 -19.34
N ALA A 643 15.59 -3.15 -19.99
CA ALA A 643 15.34 -4.10 -21.08
C ALA A 643 14.56 -5.34 -20.59
N VAL A 644 14.90 -5.88 -19.41
CA VAL A 644 14.16 -6.97 -18.78
C VAL A 644 12.73 -6.56 -18.44
N ALA A 645 12.51 -5.34 -17.95
CA ALA A 645 11.18 -4.83 -17.62
C ALA A 645 10.27 -4.81 -18.86
N HIS A 646 10.73 -4.19 -19.95
CA HIS A 646 10.02 -4.12 -21.24
C HIS A 646 9.80 -5.51 -21.85
N ALA A 647 10.81 -6.38 -21.81
CA ALA A 647 10.67 -7.75 -22.28
C ALA A 647 9.64 -8.54 -21.46
N GLY A 648 9.57 -8.32 -20.14
CA GLY A 648 8.56 -8.94 -19.27
C GLY A 648 7.13 -8.51 -19.62
N LEU A 649 6.92 -7.22 -19.90
CA LEU A 649 5.62 -6.70 -20.33
C LEU A 649 5.18 -7.31 -21.68
N GLU A 650 6.10 -7.37 -22.64
CA GLU A 650 5.82 -7.97 -23.94
C GLU A 650 5.56 -9.48 -23.82
N GLN A 651 6.29 -10.18 -22.95
CA GLN A 651 6.05 -11.60 -22.67
C GLN A 651 4.66 -11.83 -22.07
N SER A 652 4.20 -11.00 -21.14
CA SER A 652 2.81 -11.06 -20.65
C SER A 652 1.81 -10.87 -21.78
N ARG A 653 2.08 -9.92 -22.70
CA ARG A 653 1.21 -9.67 -23.85
C ARG A 653 1.12 -10.88 -24.79
N LEU A 654 2.24 -11.53 -25.06
CA LEU A 654 2.29 -12.76 -25.86
C LEU A 654 1.55 -13.93 -25.19
N ARG A 655 1.41 -13.92 -23.86
CA ARG A 655 0.62 -14.92 -23.14
C ARG A 655 -0.88 -14.61 -23.09
N GLY A 656 -1.32 -13.42 -23.50
CA GLY A 656 -2.74 -13.06 -23.52
C GLY A 656 -3.12 -11.85 -22.67
N MET A 657 -2.17 -11.24 -21.96
CA MET A 657 -2.41 -9.91 -21.36
C MET A 657 -2.72 -8.91 -22.49
N PRO A 658 -3.78 -8.08 -22.38
CA PRO A 658 -4.05 -7.04 -23.36
C PRO A 658 -2.95 -5.98 -23.33
N ALA A 659 -2.97 -5.11 -24.34
CA ALA A 659 -2.04 -3.98 -24.43
C ALA A 659 -2.38 -2.92 -23.38
N LEU A 660 -1.80 -3.09 -22.19
CA LEU A 660 -1.94 -2.18 -21.06
C LEU A 660 -0.84 -1.11 -21.10
N PRO A 661 -1.17 0.19 -21.22
CA PRO A 661 -0.18 1.26 -21.28
C PRO A 661 0.56 1.39 -19.95
N MET A 662 1.85 1.03 -19.96
CA MET A 662 2.71 1.06 -18.78
C MET A 662 4.17 1.17 -19.18
N GLU A 663 4.96 1.85 -18.36
CA GLU A 663 6.40 1.95 -18.55
C GLU A 663 7.13 1.99 -17.21
N PRO A 664 8.37 1.47 -17.15
CA PRO A 664 9.22 1.61 -15.99
C PRO A 664 9.83 3.01 -15.94
N TRP A 665 9.84 3.62 -14.75
CA TRP A 665 10.58 4.83 -14.43
C TRP A 665 11.72 4.49 -13.47
N ILE A 666 12.86 5.17 -13.59
CA ILE A 666 13.99 5.05 -12.67
C ILE A 666 14.00 6.26 -11.75
N LEU A 667 14.00 6.03 -10.44
CA LEU A 667 14.40 7.03 -9.45
C LEU A 667 15.84 6.72 -9.07
N LEU A 668 16.75 7.61 -9.47
CA LEU A 668 18.18 7.46 -9.30
C LEU A 668 18.69 8.52 -8.30
N PRO A 669 18.94 8.16 -7.02
CA PRO A 669 19.31 9.11 -5.98
C PRO A 669 20.72 9.68 -6.10
N GLU A 670 21.62 8.98 -6.79
CA GLU A 670 23.01 9.37 -7.00
C GLU A 670 23.44 9.06 -8.44
N ALA A 671 24.42 9.80 -8.96
CA ALA A 671 24.90 9.55 -10.31
C ALA A 671 25.47 8.12 -10.47
N SER A 672 25.19 7.52 -11.61
CA SER A 672 25.56 6.15 -11.97
C SER A 672 26.18 6.17 -13.36
N GLY A 673 27.51 6.09 -13.42
CA GLY A 673 28.26 6.23 -14.66
C GLY A 673 27.98 7.57 -15.34
N GLU A 674 27.40 7.53 -16.54
CA GLU A 674 26.99 8.69 -17.33
C GLU A 674 25.59 9.22 -16.98
N LEU A 675 24.80 8.49 -16.20
CA LEU A 675 23.49 8.93 -15.74
C LEU A 675 23.65 9.79 -14.49
N ALA A 676 23.32 11.07 -14.58
CA ALA A 676 23.23 11.95 -13.41
C ALA A 676 22.07 11.50 -12.48
N ALA A 677 22.13 11.85 -11.20
CA ALA A 677 20.97 11.69 -10.30
C ALA A 677 19.72 12.36 -10.91
N GLY A 678 18.55 11.74 -10.72
CA GLY A 678 17.33 12.20 -11.38
C GLY A 678 16.19 11.17 -11.39
N ILE A 679 15.06 11.59 -11.96
CA ILE A 679 13.95 10.71 -12.32
C ILE A 679 13.96 10.54 -13.84
N TYR A 680 13.92 9.30 -14.32
CA TYR A 680 13.96 8.95 -15.75
C TYR A 680 12.72 8.17 -16.16
N GLN A 681 11.98 8.72 -17.12
CA GLN A 681 10.90 8.03 -17.83
C GLN A 681 11.51 7.16 -18.93
N CYS A 682 11.36 5.84 -18.86
CA CYS A 682 12.02 4.90 -19.76
C CYS A 682 11.02 4.24 -20.71
N SER A 683 10.56 4.99 -21.71
CA SER A 683 9.50 4.53 -22.62
C SER A 683 9.90 3.36 -23.53
N GLN A 684 11.19 3.09 -23.68
CA GLN A 684 11.71 1.89 -24.37
C GLN A 684 12.96 1.33 -23.66
N ALA A 685 13.34 0.10 -24.02
CA ALA A 685 14.54 -0.56 -23.52
C ALA A 685 15.83 0.22 -23.81
N ASP A 686 15.90 0.86 -24.98
CA ASP A 686 17.07 1.61 -25.44
C ASP A 686 17.16 2.98 -24.77
N ARG A 687 18.34 3.27 -24.20
CA ARG A 687 18.66 4.47 -23.42
C ARG A 687 18.37 5.79 -24.15
N ARG A 688 18.38 5.81 -25.49
CA ARG A 688 18.05 7.04 -26.27
C ARG A 688 16.60 7.50 -26.10
N TYR A 689 15.71 6.63 -25.63
CA TYR A 689 14.31 6.96 -25.35
C TYR A 689 14.05 7.28 -23.88
N TRP A 690 15.10 7.38 -23.06
CA TRP A 690 14.95 7.71 -21.65
C TRP A 690 14.93 9.22 -21.49
N ARG A 691 13.83 9.74 -20.94
CA ARG A 691 13.66 11.17 -20.69
C ARG A 691 13.89 11.46 -19.22
N LYS A 692 14.89 12.28 -18.92
CA LYS A 692 15.07 12.84 -17.57
C LYS A 692 13.93 13.83 -17.27
N ARG A 693 13.12 13.53 -16.27
CA ARG A 693 11.98 14.34 -15.81
C ARG A 693 12.39 15.37 -14.77
N ASP A 694 13.34 15.03 -13.91
CA ASP A 694 13.86 15.92 -12.88
C ASP A 694 15.39 15.85 -12.80
N SER A 695 16.05 17.01 -12.87
CA SER A 695 17.48 17.17 -12.66
C SER A 695 17.90 17.53 -11.25
N GLY A 696 16.98 18.02 -10.42
CA GLY A 696 17.20 18.34 -9.00
C GLY A 696 16.98 17.15 -8.07
N PHE A 697 16.33 16.08 -8.53
CA PHE A 697 16.11 14.88 -7.74
C PHE A 697 17.42 14.21 -7.30
N GLY A 698 17.43 13.69 -6.07
CA GLY A 698 18.59 13.06 -5.44
C GLY A 698 18.20 12.38 -4.14
N ARG A 699 19.16 11.84 -3.39
CA ARG A 699 18.91 11.03 -2.18
C ARG A 699 18.00 11.71 -1.14
N ALA A 700 18.16 13.02 -0.93
CA ALA A 700 17.32 13.78 0.02
C ALA A 700 15.83 13.78 -0.33
N HIS A 701 15.49 13.57 -1.61
CA HIS A 701 14.12 13.59 -2.13
C HIS A 701 13.46 12.21 -2.11
N LEU A 702 14.18 11.12 -1.83
CA LEU A 702 13.59 9.76 -1.80
C LEU A 702 12.45 9.64 -0.79
N ALA A 703 12.54 10.35 0.34
CA ALA A 703 11.52 10.36 1.38
C ALA A 703 10.16 10.88 0.90
N ASP A 704 10.15 11.70 -0.16
CA ASP A 704 8.91 12.20 -0.76
C ASP A 704 8.23 11.15 -1.66
N CYS A 705 8.97 10.12 -2.09
CA CYS A 705 8.51 9.11 -3.05
C CYS A 705 8.27 7.73 -2.43
N ILE A 706 8.86 7.43 -1.27
CA ILE A 706 8.74 6.13 -0.61
C ILE A 706 8.65 6.26 0.91
N ASN A 707 7.84 5.42 1.55
CA ASN A 707 7.55 5.57 2.98
C ASN A 707 8.52 4.86 3.95
N GLN A 708 9.37 3.94 3.49
CA GLN A 708 10.26 3.18 4.38
C GLN A 708 11.67 3.77 4.35
N LEU A 709 12.17 4.14 5.55
CA LEU A 709 13.48 4.74 5.72
C LEU A 709 14.63 3.84 5.24
N ALA A 710 14.50 2.53 5.39
CA ALA A 710 15.47 1.55 4.88
C ALA A 710 15.79 1.76 3.38
N PHE A 711 14.79 2.18 2.61
CA PHE A 711 14.93 2.38 1.17
C PHE A 711 15.64 3.68 0.79
N HIS A 712 15.90 4.58 1.74
CA HIS A 712 16.67 5.80 1.47
C HIS A 712 18.14 5.51 1.15
N LYS A 713 18.63 4.31 1.51
CA LYS A 713 19.95 3.80 1.13
C LYS A 713 19.96 3.08 -0.23
N ALA A 714 18.82 2.91 -0.88
CA ALA A 714 18.76 2.20 -2.16
C ALA A 714 19.63 2.88 -3.23
N GLY A 715 20.24 2.08 -4.10
CA GLY A 715 21.02 2.59 -5.23
C GLY A 715 20.15 3.04 -6.40
N ALA A 716 19.01 2.37 -6.63
CA ALA A 716 18.02 2.76 -7.61
C ALA A 716 16.63 2.19 -7.25
N LEU A 717 15.56 2.88 -7.66
CA LEU A 717 14.20 2.33 -7.61
C LEU A 717 13.63 2.28 -9.02
N LEU A 718 13.04 1.14 -9.40
CA LEU A 718 12.25 0.99 -10.61
C LEU A 718 10.77 1.09 -10.24
N MET A 719 10.05 2.02 -10.86
CA MET A 719 8.63 2.26 -10.63
C MET A 719 7.82 1.93 -11.87
N TRP A 720 6.75 1.15 -11.72
CA TRP A 720 5.82 0.91 -12.84
C TRP A 720 4.74 1.99 -12.83
N VAL A 721 4.77 2.82 -13.87
CA VAL A 721 3.86 3.96 -14.05
C VAL A 721 2.90 3.63 -15.19
N ALA A 722 1.60 3.75 -14.91
CA ALA A 722 0.53 3.36 -15.82
C ALA A 722 -0.32 4.55 -16.26
N ASP A 723 -0.84 4.46 -17.49
CA ASP A 723 -1.88 5.36 -17.97
C ASP A 723 -3.25 4.78 -17.60
N LEU A 724 -3.75 5.18 -16.43
CA LEU A 724 -5.05 4.73 -15.95
C LEU A 724 -6.21 5.37 -16.71
N GLU A 725 -6.02 6.48 -17.41
CA GLU A 725 -7.07 7.02 -18.27
C GLU A 725 -7.37 6.04 -19.39
N LYS A 726 -6.33 5.67 -20.14
CA LYS A 726 -6.44 4.75 -21.27
C LYS A 726 -6.81 3.35 -20.80
N THR A 727 -6.19 2.82 -19.75
CA THR A 727 -6.54 1.50 -19.20
C THR A 727 -8.00 1.41 -18.79
N LEU A 728 -8.52 2.41 -18.07
CA LEU A 728 -9.91 2.42 -17.62
C LEU A 728 -10.90 2.75 -18.75
N HIS A 729 -10.47 3.41 -19.81
CA HIS A 729 -11.27 3.62 -21.02
C HIS A 729 -11.43 2.32 -21.80
N ASP A 730 -10.31 1.65 -22.10
CA ASP A 730 -10.26 0.47 -22.99
C ASP A 730 -10.76 -0.79 -22.29
N HIS A 731 -10.49 -0.96 -20.99
CA HIS A 731 -10.68 -2.23 -20.27
C HIS A 731 -11.53 -2.12 -18.99
N GLY A 732 -12.03 -0.93 -18.66
CA GLY A 732 -12.82 -0.72 -17.44
C GLY A 732 -12.08 -1.07 -16.15
N ALA A 733 -12.81 -1.47 -15.11
CA ALA A 733 -12.24 -1.80 -13.81
C ALA A 733 -11.34 -3.05 -13.82
N ALA A 734 -11.62 -4.02 -14.69
CA ALA A 734 -10.74 -5.17 -14.92
C ALA A 734 -9.34 -4.76 -15.41
N GLY A 735 -9.27 -3.71 -16.23
CA GLY A 735 -8.02 -3.11 -16.68
C GLY A 735 -7.10 -2.75 -15.51
N TYR A 736 -7.65 -2.16 -14.44
CA TYR A 736 -6.87 -1.82 -13.25
C TYR A 736 -6.30 -3.04 -12.53
N ARG A 737 -7.09 -4.11 -12.37
CA ARG A 737 -6.64 -5.39 -11.82
C ARG A 737 -5.47 -5.96 -12.62
N MET A 738 -5.65 -6.01 -13.94
CA MET A 738 -4.69 -6.59 -14.87
C MET A 738 -3.41 -5.75 -14.94
N GLN A 739 -3.53 -4.43 -14.78
CA GLN A 739 -2.40 -3.52 -14.67
C GLN A 739 -1.51 -3.86 -13.47
N LEU A 740 -2.11 -4.06 -12.28
CA LEU A 740 -1.38 -4.46 -11.08
C LEU A 740 -0.66 -5.80 -11.29
N GLN A 741 -1.36 -6.80 -11.83
CA GLN A 741 -0.79 -8.13 -12.11
C GLN A 741 0.38 -8.05 -13.10
N ASN A 742 0.22 -7.31 -14.20
CA ASN A 742 1.25 -7.16 -15.22
C ASN A 742 2.49 -6.41 -14.68
N ALA A 743 2.26 -5.37 -13.87
CA ALA A 743 3.32 -4.61 -13.23
C ALA A 743 4.16 -5.51 -12.31
N ALA A 744 3.49 -6.29 -11.45
CA ALA A 744 4.12 -7.26 -10.57
C ALA A 744 4.89 -8.36 -11.31
N ALA A 745 4.33 -8.89 -12.39
CA ALA A 745 4.99 -9.91 -13.20
C ALA A 745 6.30 -9.39 -13.82
N SER A 746 6.26 -8.19 -14.44
CA SER A 746 7.44 -7.52 -14.99
C SER A 746 8.48 -7.21 -13.91
N ALA A 747 8.07 -6.70 -12.75
CA ALA A 747 8.98 -6.40 -11.65
C ALA A 747 9.62 -7.63 -11.03
N MET A 748 8.89 -8.72 -10.90
CA MET A 748 9.44 -9.96 -10.38
C MET A 748 10.53 -10.50 -11.30
N GLN A 749 10.33 -10.40 -12.62
CA GLN A 749 11.38 -10.75 -13.59
C GLN A 749 12.62 -9.86 -13.45
N CYS A 750 12.44 -8.55 -13.26
CA CYS A 750 13.53 -7.62 -12.99
C CYS A 750 14.26 -7.94 -11.69
N TRP A 751 13.53 -8.30 -10.63
CA TRP A 751 14.14 -8.62 -9.34
C TRP A 751 14.97 -9.90 -9.41
N LEU A 752 14.48 -10.94 -10.08
CA LEU A 752 15.27 -12.15 -10.30
C LEU A 752 16.50 -11.87 -11.18
N ALA A 753 16.36 -11.07 -12.24
CA ALA A 753 17.50 -10.65 -13.06
C ALA A 753 18.52 -9.83 -12.25
N ALA A 754 18.07 -8.97 -11.33
CA ALA A 754 18.97 -8.21 -10.45
C ALA A 754 19.76 -9.14 -9.53
N LEU A 755 19.11 -10.11 -8.89
CA LEU A 755 19.76 -11.13 -8.04
C LEU A 755 20.79 -11.96 -8.81
N ASP A 756 20.45 -12.28 -10.06
CA ASP A 756 21.28 -13.01 -11.01
C ASP A 756 22.56 -12.23 -11.40
N CYS A 757 22.47 -10.90 -11.36
CA CYS A 757 23.58 -9.95 -11.53
C CYS A 757 24.31 -9.64 -10.20
N GLY A 758 23.96 -10.31 -9.11
CA GLY A 758 24.57 -10.14 -7.79
C GLY A 758 24.08 -8.92 -6.99
N LEU A 759 23.02 -8.26 -7.45
CA LEU A 759 22.35 -7.18 -6.71
C LEU A 759 21.41 -7.74 -5.65
N THR A 760 20.90 -6.85 -4.79
CA THR A 760 19.89 -7.18 -3.77
C THR A 760 18.73 -6.19 -3.84
N GLY A 761 17.60 -6.51 -3.22
CA GLY A 761 16.45 -5.63 -3.25
C GLY A 761 15.15 -6.26 -2.75
N THR A 762 14.07 -5.50 -2.91
CA THR A 762 12.70 -5.96 -2.59
C THR A 762 11.65 -5.20 -3.39
N LEU A 763 10.51 -5.84 -3.63
CA LEU A 763 9.30 -5.13 -4.05
C LEU A 763 8.73 -4.35 -2.87
N ALA A 764 8.19 -3.16 -3.16
CA ALA A 764 7.55 -2.30 -2.18
C ALA A 764 6.28 -1.64 -2.76
N GLY A 765 5.17 -1.76 -2.02
CA GLY A 765 3.92 -1.04 -2.33
C GLY A 765 3.83 0.34 -1.66
N GLY A 766 4.82 0.71 -0.84
CA GLY A 766 4.82 1.92 -0.04
C GLY A 766 5.20 3.20 -0.80
N VAL A 767 4.59 3.40 -1.97
CA VAL A 767 4.86 4.53 -2.86
C VAL A 767 4.07 5.77 -2.43
N ILE A 768 4.77 6.88 -2.29
CA ILE A 768 4.18 8.20 -2.07
C ILE A 768 4.12 8.90 -3.43
N GLU A 769 2.94 8.85 -4.05
CA GLU A 769 2.75 9.36 -5.40
C GLU A 769 2.96 10.88 -5.52
N GLU A 770 2.71 11.61 -4.44
CA GLU A 770 2.90 13.06 -4.41
C GLU A 770 4.35 13.48 -4.72
N GLY A 771 5.35 12.69 -4.31
CA GLY A 771 6.74 12.94 -4.70
C GLY A 771 6.95 12.88 -6.21
N LEU A 772 6.27 11.98 -6.92
CA LEU A 772 6.38 11.89 -8.38
C LEU A 772 5.63 13.03 -9.07
N ILE A 773 4.48 13.45 -8.52
CA ILE A 773 3.74 14.62 -9.00
C ILE A 773 4.62 15.87 -8.86
N ARG A 774 5.23 16.06 -7.69
CA ARG A 774 6.06 17.23 -7.37
C ARG A 774 7.37 17.26 -8.16
N HIS A 775 8.12 16.16 -8.14
CA HIS A 775 9.48 16.11 -8.67
C HIS A 775 9.50 15.78 -10.17
N ALA A 776 8.64 14.87 -10.65
CA ALA A 776 8.64 14.44 -12.05
C ALA A 776 7.53 15.06 -12.92
N GLY A 777 6.64 15.86 -12.33
CA GLY A 777 5.50 16.47 -13.02
C GLY A 777 4.45 15.45 -13.47
N ALA A 778 4.35 14.31 -12.77
CA ALA A 778 3.29 13.33 -13.04
C ALA A 778 1.93 13.93 -12.71
N ASP A 779 0.89 13.62 -13.49
CA ASP A 779 -0.49 14.05 -13.18
C ASP A 779 -1.21 13.10 -12.19
N GLY A 780 -0.61 11.92 -12.00
CA GLY A 780 -1.14 10.86 -11.17
C GLY A 780 -2.38 10.18 -11.75
N TYR A 781 -2.69 10.34 -13.04
CA TYR A 781 -3.79 9.63 -13.72
C TYR A 781 -3.33 8.97 -15.01
N ARG A 782 -2.72 9.73 -15.92
CA ARG A 782 -2.01 9.21 -17.11
C ARG A 782 -0.60 8.74 -16.77
N GLU A 783 -0.05 9.29 -15.69
CA GLU A 783 1.25 8.91 -15.12
C GLU A 783 1.06 8.46 -13.66
N ALA A 784 0.31 7.35 -13.45
CA ALA A 784 -0.02 6.84 -12.12
C ALA A 784 0.94 5.72 -11.68
N PRO A 785 1.76 5.91 -10.63
CA PRO A 785 2.62 4.85 -10.11
C PRO A 785 1.79 3.78 -9.40
N LEU A 786 2.09 2.52 -9.69
CA LEU A 786 1.38 1.39 -9.08
C LEU A 786 2.12 0.80 -7.87
N PHE A 787 3.44 0.63 -8.00
CA PHE A 787 4.35 0.09 -7.00
C PHE A 787 5.81 0.16 -7.51
N CYS A 788 6.78 -0.28 -6.71
CA CYS A 788 8.19 -0.23 -7.08
C CYS A 788 9.00 -1.47 -6.71
N LEU A 789 10.16 -1.59 -7.36
CA LEU A 789 11.25 -2.51 -7.03
C LEU A 789 12.43 -1.65 -6.55
N VAL A 790 12.83 -1.86 -5.30
CA VAL A 790 13.98 -1.21 -4.66
C VAL A 790 15.20 -2.08 -4.91
N LEU A 791 16.30 -1.48 -5.40
CA LEU A 791 17.53 -2.18 -5.76
C LEU A 791 18.77 -1.50 -5.19
N ALA A 792 19.73 -2.30 -4.78
CA ALA A 792 21.02 -1.83 -4.31
C ALA A 792 22.11 -2.90 -4.46
N SER A 793 23.35 -2.48 -4.26
CA SER A 793 24.45 -3.41 -3.99
C SER A 793 24.27 -4.05 -2.60
N PRO A 794 24.57 -5.35 -2.43
CA PRO A 794 24.54 -5.97 -1.10
C PRO A 794 25.59 -5.31 -0.18
N PRO A 795 25.34 -5.24 1.14
CA PRO A 795 26.35 -4.79 2.09
C PRO A 795 27.63 -5.64 1.96
N PRO A 796 28.82 -5.07 2.22
CA PRO A 796 30.06 -5.85 2.23
C PRO A 796 29.91 -7.00 3.23
N ALA A 797 30.33 -8.21 2.85
CA ALA A 797 30.32 -9.34 3.76
C ALA A 797 31.15 -8.98 4.99
N GLU A 798 30.56 -9.07 6.19
CA GLU A 798 31.33 -8.96 7.43
C GLU A 798 32.47 -9.98 7.37
N GLY A 799 33.71 -9.49 7.51
CA GLY A 799 34.90 -10.31 7.37
C GLY A 799 34.84 -11.52 8.30
N VAL A 800 35.09 -12.70 7.73
CA VAL A 800 35.49 -13.90 8.48
C VAL A 800 36.86 -13.67 9.11
#